data_AF-A0AAW8U073-F1
#
_entry.id   AF-A0AAW8U073-F1
#
_cell.length_a   1.000
_cell.length_b   1.000
_cell.length_c   1.000
_cell.angle_alpha   90.00
_cell.angle_beta   90.00
_cell.angle_gamma   90.00
#
_symmetry.space_group_name_H-M   'P 1'
#
loop_
_entity.id
_entity.type
_entity.pdbx_description
1 polymer ?
#
loop_
_entity_poly.entity_id
_entity_poly.type
_entity_poly.pdbx_seq_one_letter_code
_entity_poly.pdbx_strand_id
1 'polypeptide(L)'
;MKTPYAVTSGREFSKLERMMIWEKPASHQTGEVELRVASEIKENWDDPELKIFNVLLEGDAGSGKTELAKALSYQLQLPYTKVTCFADMDKSDVFGALLPVTENREEDGELLEAIYQTDSLQGVLNLVARHFSLTQMAAKEKLAQLVERIENTAANPVQYRFYPSEILRALEKGYLLEIQEPTVIRDASVMVALNSALEANGMLNTPTGLVRRHPDCVVVITTNRNYQGTRPLNESLRDRMQHAEKMDLPPLEVMVSRGAAKTGFDQEEPLTIMGKVIRLLEETAKANAIKGVAGMRSYFYWVNTVKQGQDPLITLYPKVLYKLTTEPSELSLLEDALAKSGLLKDLSAWYHGRNLQAFKEGRRLSQAEADARNITEEATTLVGTSDEANSDSKEATEETDSLAETAPVESDTSKEAMKLPDSEEHSDAVSQSATGTDAEADEAVHTGATAKELAEQEKTLKKQLNQKARKLFKGTSHEKEGLIIHRPKATGENQREAQALLGEIRPQVAPIIKKLKEILENEVSVDFSRGQYTGTRFDASRVAYEDFRTFSKKNPPQEAPSLAIGLRVDESGSMVREGRLSAAQKATMGVLSFSKELDLPLMIYGDTADLSSREKTSIYSYKEFSDDYQNVPGKLMTMKPRQNNRDGVPLRLLAEALTKEAATTKVLLSISDGQPKALPDYTGKKAREDIQQVIADYERQGVIFLAAAIGEDQEIIREIYGEHRFLDISDLQHFPEELVNLLARYLD
;
A
#
# COMPACT_ATOMS: atom_id res chain seq x y z
N MET A 1 -14.93 43.61 -7.64
CA MET A 1 -15.65 43.31 -8.89
C MET A 1 -16.38 41.99 -8.70
N LYS A 2 -17.68 41.92 -9.02
CA LYS A 2 -18.42 40.64 -9.00
C LYS A 2 -17.99 39.83 -10.22
N THR A 3 -17.68 38.55 -10.02
CA THR A 3 -17.32 37.60 -11.08
C THR A 3 -18.51 37.38 -12.02
N PRO A 4 -18.30 37.10 -13.32
CA PRO A 4 -19.39 36.86 -14.26
C PRO A 4 -20.15 35.56 -13.96
N TYR A 5 -19.54 34.65 -13.20
CA TYR A 5 -20.11 33.35 -12.82
C TYR A 5 -20.87 33.37 -11.50
N ALA A 6 -21.10 34.55 -10.90
CA ALA A 6 -21.82 34.63 -9.64
C ALA A 6 -23.24 34.03 -9.77
N VAL A 7 -23.57 33.06 -8.93
CA VAL A 7 -24.85 32.32 -8.99
C VAL A 7 -25.89 32.83 -7.99
N THR A 8 -25.48 33.60 -6.98
CA THR A 8 -26.34 34.09 -5.89
C THR A 8 -26.74 35.55 -6.06
N SER A 9 -27.30 35.91 -7.23
CA SER A 9 -27.85 37.26 -7.46
C SER A 9 -29.15 37.45 -6.67
N GLY A 10 -29.04 37.87 -5.40
CA GLY A 10 -30.18 38.17 -4.52
C GLY A 10 -30.07 37.61 -3.11
N ARG A 11 -29.04 36.80 -2.82
CA ARG A 11 -28.84 36.20 -1.51
C ARG A 11 -28.06 37.13 -0.58
N GLU A 12 -28.63 37.44 0.59
CA GLU A 12 -27.94 38.24 1.61
C GLU A 12 -27.17 37.33 2.57
N PHE A 13 -25.84 37.35 2.44
CA PHE A 13 -24.95 36.70 3.38
C PHE A 13 -24.66 37.59 4.58
N SER A 14 -24.63 36.99 5.78
CA SER A 14 -24.14 37.62 7.01
C SER A 14 -22.68 38.05 6.88
N LYS A 15 -22.20 38.90 7.79
CA LYS A 15 -20.80 39.35 7.79
C LYS A 15 -19.82 38.18 7.83
N LEU A 16 -20.10 37.17 8.67
CA LEU A 16 -19.29 35.96 8.75
C LEU A 16 -19.33 35.17 7.44
N GLU A 17 -20.50 35.00 6.83
CA GLU A 17 -20.63 34.26 5.58
C GLU A 17 -19.90 34.92 4.41
N ARG A 18 -19.91 36.25 4.34
CA ARG A 18 -19.13 36.99 3.34
C ARG A 18 -17.62 36.78 3.52
N MET A 19 -17.14 36.67 4.76
CA MET A 19 -15.72 36.39 5.05
C MET A 19 -15.33 34.95 4.69
N MET A 20 -16.29 34.03 4.57
CA MET A 20 -16.04 32.66 4.11
C MET A 20 -16.00 32.53 2.59
N ILE A 21 -16.39 33.56 1.83
CA ILE A 21 -16.17 33.58 0.39
C ILE A 21 -14.67 33.74 0.17
N TRP A 22 -14.06 32.75 -0.47
CA TRP A 22 -12.61 32.77 -0.66
C TRP A 22 -12.20 33.96 -1.51
N GLU A 23 -11.15 34.66 -1.08
CA GLU A 23 -10.56 35.76 -1.85
C GLU A 23 -9.31 35.28 -2.59
N LYS A 24 -9.25 35.62 -3.87
CA LYS A 24 -8.15 35.23 -4.75
C LYS A 24 -6.83 35.92 -4.31
N PRO A 25 -5.80 35.18 -3.87
CA PRO A 25 -4.52 35.77 -3.50
C PRO A 25 -3.77 36.22 -4.75
N ALA A 26 -2.85 37.18 -4.61
CA ALA A 26 -2.07 37.73 -5.73
C ALA A 26 -1.28 36.66 -6.51
N SER A 27 -0.87 35.58 -5.83
CA SER A 27 -0.16 34.46 -6.46
C SER A 27 -1.05 33.51 -7.29
N HIS A 28 -2.39 33.61 -7.18
CA HIS A 28 -3.29 32.68 -7.86
C HIS A 28 -3.44 33.04 -9.33
N GLN A 29 -3.09 32.10 -10.20
CA GLN A 29 -3.33 32.20 -11.63
C GLN A 29 -4.58 31.42 -11.98
N THR A 30 -5.58 32.15 -12.49
CA THR A 30 -6.84 31.51 -12.94
C THR A 30 -6.54 30.63 -14.13
N GLY A 31 -6.88 29.35 -14.01
CA GLY A 31 -6.70 28.36 -15.06
C GLY A 31 -7.93 28.21 -15.94
N GLU A 32 -7.75 27.59 -17.10
CA GLU A 32 -8.86 27.26 -18.01
C GLU A 32 -9.89 26.33 -17.37
N VAL A 33 -9.43 25.32 -16.61
CA VAL A 33 -10.28 24.39 -15.86
C VAL A 33 -11.19 25.14 -14.88
N GLU A 34 -10.64 26.12 -14.15
CA GLU A 34 -11.41 26.92 -13.18
C GLU A 34 -12.56 27.67 -13.86
N LEU A 35 -12.28 28.33 -14.98
CA LEU A 35 -13.28 29.09 -15.73
C LEU A 35 -14.31 28.17 -16.39
N ARG A 36 -13.87 27.02 -16.94
CA ARG A 36 -14.73 26.03 -17.56
C ARG A 36 -15.75 25.47 -16.56
N VAL A 37 -15.29 24.99 -15.41
CA VAL A 37 -16.19 24.44 -14.37
C VAL A 37 -17.13 25.52 -13.84
N ALA A 38 -16.64 26.75 -13.62
CA ALA A 38 -17.50 27.85 -13.18
C ALA A 38 -18.55 28.24 -14.23
N SER A 39 -18.19 28.24 -15.52
CA SER A 39 -19.12 28.50 -16.63
C SER A 39 -20.22 27.45 -16.69
N GLU A 40 -19.84 26.18 -16.63
CA GLU A 40 -20.77 25.05 -16.74
C GLU A 40 -21.78 25.04 -15.58
N ILE A 41 -21.32 25.29 -14.35
CA ILE A 41 -22.20 25.45 -13.18
C ILE A 41 -23.15 26.63 -13.38
N LYS A 42 -22.65 27.77 -13.89
CA LYS A 42 -23.46 28.97 -14.07
C LYS A 42 -24.51 28.80 -15.17
N GLU A 43 -24.14 28.17 -16.29
CA GLU A 43 -25.03 27.94 -17.44
C GLU A 43 -26.18 26.99 -17.09
N ASN A 44 -25.93 25.99 -16.23
CA ASN A 44 -26.94 25.03 -15.79
C ASN A 44 -27.59 25.42 -14.44
N TRP A 45 -27.33 26.61 -13.91
CA TRP A 45 -27.71 26.94 -12.52
C TRP A 45 -29.22 26.95 -12.25
N ASP A 46 -29.99 27.41 -13.24
CA ASP A 46 -31.44 27.58 -13.16
C ASP A 46 -32.21 26.41 -13.81
N ASP A 47 -31.50 25.39 -14.32
CA ASP A 47 -32.13 24.20 -14.88
C ASP A 47 -32.67 23.29 -13.74
N PRO A 48 -33.96 22.95 -13.71
CA PRO A 48 -34.53 22.17 -12.61
C PRO A 48 -34.13 20.69 -12.61
N GLU A 49 -33.72 20.12 -13.75
CA GLU A 49 -33.40 18.69 -13.89
C GLU A 49 -31.89 18.45 -14.05
N LEU A 50 -31.19 19.34 -14.76
CA LEU A 50 -29.79 19.17 -15.15
C LEU A 50 -28.83 20.11 -14.40
N LYS A 51 -29.25 20.67 -13.26
CA LYS A 51 -28.39 21.54 -12.44
C LYS A 51 -27.10 20.84 -12.03
N ILE A 52 -25.97 21.49 -12.27
CA ILE A 52 -24.66 21.01 -11.83
C ILE A 52 -24.36 21.57 -10.45
N PHE A 53 -24.35 20.69 -9.44
CA PHE A 53 -24.11 21.06 -8.05
C PHE A 53 -23.25 20.06 -7.28
N ASN A 54 -22.86 18.93 -7.87
CA ASN A 54 -21.82 18.05 -7.36
C ASN A 54 -20.68 17.95 -8.38
N VAL A 55 -19.47 18.22 -7.92
CA VAL A 55 -18.25 18.23 -8.72
C VAL A 55 -17.25 17.24 -8.13
N LEU A 56 -16.71 16.34 -8.94
CA LEU A 56 -15.63 15.43 -8.55
C LEU A 56 -14.30 15.89 -9.14
N LEU A 57 -13.31 16.13 -8.29
CA LEU A 57 -11.94 16.45 -8.69
C LEU A 57 -11.03 15.28 -8.29
N GLU A 58 -10.52 14.55 -9.28
CA GLU A 58 -9.75 13.31 -9.06
C GLU A 58 -8.37 13.41 -9.70
N GLY A 59 -7.30 13.27 -8.93
CA GLY A 59 -5.93 13.39 -9.45
C GLY A 59 -4.87 13.26 -8.38
N ASP A 60 -3.60 13.43 -8.72
CA ASP A 60 -2.51 13.14 -7.79
C ASP A 60 -2.34 14.19 -6.68
N ALA A 61 -1.61 13.83 -5.62
CA ALA A 61 -1.37 14.74 -4.50
C ALA A 61 -0.64 16.01 -4.97
N GLY A 62 -1.21 17.17 -4.65
CA GLY A 62 -0.61 18.46 -5.02
C GLY A 62 -0.88 18.91 -6.46
N SER A 63 -1.81 18.31 -7.21
CA SER A 63 -2.25 18.80 -8.53
C SER A 63 -3.13 20.06 -8.50
N GLY A 64 -3.52 20.54 -7.31
CA GLY A 64 -4.26 21.80 -7.13
C GLY A 64 -5.77 21.65 -6.93
N LYS A 65 -6.28 20.43 -6.68
CA LYS A 65 -7.71 20.13 -6.44
C LYS A 65 -8.38 21.08 -5.42
N THR A 66 -7.80 21.21 -4.23
CA THR A 66 -8.32 22.10 -3.18
C THR A 66 -8.25 23.58 -3.55
N GLU A 67 -7.25 23.99 -4.34
CA GLU A 67 -7.17 25.39 -4.78
C GLU A 67 -8.24 25.69 -5.83
N LEU A 68 -8.56 24.72 -6.70
CA LEU A 68 -9.69 24.81 -7.62
C LEU A 68 -11.03 24.90 -6.88
N ALA A 69 -11.26 24.09 -5.84
CA ALA A 69 -12.47 24.16 -5.03
C ALA A 69 -12.68 25.55 -4.38
N LYS A 70 -11.60 26.13 -3.85
CA LYS A 70 -11.60 27.51 -3.32
C LYS A 70 -11.83 28.56 -4.40
N ALA A 71 -11.20 28.40 -5.56
CA ALA A 71 -11.39 29.30 -6.68
C ALA A 71 -12.86 29.29 -7.15
N LEU A 72 -13.53 28.14 -7.15
CA LEU A 72 -14.98 28.06 -7.42
C LEU A 72 -15.81 28.86 -6.41
N SER A 73 -15.44 28.91 -5.13
CA SER A 73 -16.11 29.78 -4.15
C SER A 73 -16.02 31.26 -4.54
N TYR A 74 -14.85 31.71 -5.00
CA TYR A 74 -14.69 33.05 -5.56
C TYR A 74 -15.50 33.26 -6.84
N GLN A 75 -15.47 32.31 -7.78
CA GLN A 75 -16.18 32.47 -9.06
C GLN A 75 -17.71 32.48 -8.88
N LEU A 76 -18.24 31.58 -8.05
CA LEU A 76 -19.68 31.43 -7.81
C LEU A 76 -20.21 32.41 -6.75
N GLN A 77 -19.32 33.06 -5.98
CA GLN A 77 -19.65 33.93 -4.85
C GLN A 77 -20.46 33.19 -3.77
N LEU A 78 -20.01 31.98 -3.44
CA LEU A 78 -20.57 31.13 -2.39
C LEU A 78 -19.61 31.02 -1.20
N PRO A 79 -20.10 31.06 0.05
CA PRO A 79 -19.27 30.78 1.22
C PRO A 79 -18.63 29.39 1.12
N TYR A 80 -17.33 29.29 1.41
CA TYR A 80 -16.57 28.04 1.35
C TYR A 80 -16.43 27.42 2.74
N THR A 81 -16.69 26.12 2.83
CA THR A 81 -16.31 25.30 3.98
C THR A 81 -15.74 23.97 3.48
N LYS A 82 -14.98 23.30 4.33
CA LYS A 82 -14.32 22.04 4.00
C LYS A 82 -14.40 21.04 5.13
N VAL A 83 -14.41 19.77 4.77
CA VAL A 83 -14.26 18.64 5.69
C VAL A 83 -13.20 17.70 5.15
N THR A 84 -12.25 17.34 6.00
CA THR A 84 -11.22 16.35 5.68
C THR A 84 -11.62 15.02 6.30
N CYS A 85 -11.88 14.03 5.45
CA CYS A 85 -12.27 12.69 5.89
C CYS A 85 -11.06 11.93 6.43
N PHE A 86 -11.33 11.07 7.41
CA PHE A 86 -10.33 10.20 8.05
C PHE A 86 -10.91 8.80 8.24
N ALA A 87 -10.06 7.82 8.57
CA ALA A 87 -10.42 6.40 8.51
C ALA A 87 -11.56 6.01 9.45
N ASP A 88 -11.54 6.57 10.66
CA ASP A 88 -12.49 6.27 11.73
C ASP A 88 -13.67 7.24 11.79
N MET A 89 -13.90 8.01 10.72
CA MET A 89 -15.00 8.96 10.64
C MET A 89 -16.33 8.22 10.78
N ASP A 90 -17.22 8.74 11.63
CA ASP A 90 -18.51 8.13 11.93
C ASP A 90 -19.70 9.03 11.52
N LYS A 91 -20.91 8.56 11.81
CA LYS A 91 -22.13 9.31 11.49
C LYS A 91 -22.20 10.66 12.21
N SER A 92 -21.69 10.77 13.43
CA SER A 92 -21.71 12.03 14.19
C SER A 92 -20.78 13.08 13.57
N ASP A 93 -19.69 12.68 12.92
CA ASP A 93 -18.84 13.60 12.16
C ASP A 93 -19.54 14.17 10.91
N VAL A 94 -20.44 13.38 10.30
CA VAL A 94 -21.22 13.80 9.11
C VAL A 94 -22.49 14.55 9.48
N PHE A 95 -23.20 14.17 10.55
CA PHE A 95 -24.50 14.75 10.90
C PHE A 95 -24.42 15.76 12.05
N GLY A 96 -23.47 15.60 12.97
CA GLY A 96 -23.40 16.32 14.23
C GLY A 96 -23.67 15.42 15.44
N ALA A 97 -23.39 15.94 16.62
CA ALA A 97 -23.51 15.19 17.88
C ALA A 97 -24.38 15.94 18.90
N LEU A 98 -25.08 15.18 19.76
CA LEU A 98 -25.70 15.71 20.96
C LEU A 98 -24.64 15.75 22.06
N LEU A 99 -24.19 16.96 22.42
CA LEU A 99 -23.20 17.16 23.46
C LEU A 99 -23.88 17.68 24.73
N PRO A 100 -23.51 17.18 25.91
CA PRO A 100 -23.98 17.73 27.17
C PRO A 100 -23.41 19.15 27.34
N VAL A 101 -24.29 20.10 27.66
CA VAL A 101 -23.92 21.47 27.97
C VAL A 101 -24.00 21.63 29.48
N THR A 102 -22.87 21.94 30.11
CA THR A 102 -22.89 22.51 31.46
C THR A 102 -23.17 23.99 31.30
N GLU A 103 -24.30 24.47 31.82
CA GLU A 103 -24.61 25.90 31.81
C GLU A 103 -23.45 26.68 32.47
N ASN A 104 -22.91 27.66 31.75
CA ASN A 104 -22.06 28.78 32.19
C ASN A 104 -20.92 28.48 33.19
N ARG A 105 -19.80 27.89 32.73
CA ARG A 105 -18.58 27.74 33.55
C ARG A 105 -17.56 28.88 33.45
N GLU A 106 -17.63 29.78 32.47
CA GLU A 106 -16.59 30.83 32.34
C GLU A 106 -16.67 31.86 33.48
N GLU A 107 -17.86 32.37 33.82
CA GLU A 107 -18.01 33.33 34.94
C GLU A 107 -17.88 32.70 36.32
N ASP A 108 -18.35 31.45 36.49
CA ASP A 108 -18.30 30.73 37.77
C ASP A 108 -16.93 30.09 38.03
N GLY A 109 -16.15 29.79 36.98
CA GLY A 109 -14.79 29.24 37.07
C GLY A 109 -13.81 30.21 37.73
N GLU A 110 -13.79 31.47 37.29
CA GLU A 110 -12.96 32.53 37.89
C GLU A 110 -13.33 32.81 39.36
N LEU A 111 -14.63 32.75 39.68
CA LEU A 111 -15.16 32.94 41.03
C LEU A 111 -14.80 31.77 41.97
N LEU A 112 -14.87 30.53 41.48
CA LEU A 112 -14.46 29.34 42.22
C LEU A 112 -12.96 29.31 42.44
N GLU A 113 -12.15 29.65 41.43
CA GLU A 113 -10.70 29.74 41.56
C GLU A 113 -10.29 30.80 42.60
N ALA A 114 -10.95 31.95 42.61
CA ALA A 114 -10.81 32.98 43.62
C ALA A 114 -11.17 32.48 45.05
N ILE A 115 -12.21 31.65 45.18
CA ILE A 115 -12.61 31.03 46.46
C ILE A 115 -11.53 30.05 46.95
N TYR A 116 -10.97 29.22 46.06
CA TYR A 116 -9.93 28.25 46.41
C TYR A 116 -8.59 28.88 46.79
N GLN A 117 -8.33 30.12 46.39
CA GLN A 117 -7.08 30.84 46.70
C GLN A 117 -7.06 31.48 48.10
N THR A 118 -8.17 31.45 48.86
CA THR A 118 -8.25 32.18 50.14
C THR A 118 -8.97 31.39 51.23
N ASP A 119 -8.33 31.23 52.40
CA ASP A 119 -8.84 30.39 53.50
C ASP A 119 -9.87 31.08 54.42
N SER A 120 -10.34 32.29 54.07
CA SER A 120 -11.29 33.04 54.91
C SER A 120 -12.41 33.69 54.10
N LEU A 121 -13.62 33.65 54.65
CA LEU A 121 -14.82 34.24 54.02
C LEU A 121 -14.64 35.73 53.71
N GLN A 122 -13.97 36.47 54.60
CA GLN A 122 -13.70 37.89 54.38
C GLN A 122 -12.69 38.11 53.23
N GLY A 123 -11.71 37.21 53.09
CA GLY A 123 -10.77 37.19 51.98
C GLY A 123 -11.44 36.92 50.64
N VAL A 124 -12.32 35.91 50.60
CA VAL A 124 -13.14 35.59 49.42
C VAL A 124 -14.01 36.76 49.00
N LEU A 125 -14.74 37.39 49.94
CA LEU A 125 -15.60 38.54 49.64
C LEU A 125 -14.82 39.74 49.12
N ASN A 126 -13.62 40.00 49.66
CA ASN A 126 -12.73 41.04 49.17
C ASN A 126 -12.22 40.76 47.74
N LEU A 127 -11.90 39.50 47.44
CA LEU A 127 -11.39 39.08 46.15
C LEU A 127 -12.49 39.15 45.08
N VAL A 128 -13.69 38.66 45.38
CA VAL A 128 -14.88 38.76 44.52
C VAL A 128 -15.28 40.21 44.28
N ALA A 129 -15.25 41.05 45.32
CA ALA A 129 -15.52 42.49 45.18
C ALA A 129 -14.52 43.19 44.26
N ARG A 130 -13.22 42.85 44.36
CA ARG A 130 -12.18 43.40 43.48
C ARG A 130 -12.30 42.90 42.05
N HIS A 131 -12.49 41.59 41.86
CA HIS A 131 -12.50 40.95 40.55
C HIS A 131 -13.69 41.41 39.70
N PHE A 132 -14.88 41.51 40.31
CA PHE A 132 -16.10 41.93 39.61
C PHE A 132 -16.42 43.42 39.79
N SER A 133 -15.54 44.20 40.42
CA SER A 133 -15.75 45.62 40.73
C SER A 133 -17.08 45.90 41.46
N LEU A 134 -17.40 45.07 42.45
CA LEU A 134 -18.65 45.12 43.22
C LEU A 134 -18.43 45.72 44.62
N THR A 135 -19.51 46.21 45.23
CA THR A 135 -19.51 46.56 46.66
C THR A 135 -19.49 45.29 47.52
N GLN A 136 -19.04 45.39 48.78
CA GLN A 136 -19.02 44.24 49.71
C GLN A 136 -20.40 43.56 49.87
N MET A 137 -21.48 44.34 49.86
CA MET A 137 -22.84 43.79 49.93
C MET A 137 -23.22 43.04 48.65
N ALA A 138 -22.92 43.60 47.48
CA ALA A 138 -23.20 42.96 46.19
C ALA A 138 -22.32 41.72 45.96
N ALA A 139 -21.07 41.72 46.45
CA ALA A 139 -20.20 40.54 46.42
C ALA A 139 -20.75 39.40 47.31
N LYS A 140 -21.31 39.75 48.48
CA LYS A 140 -21.96 38.77 49.36
C LYS A 140 -23.23 38.18 48.73
N GLU A 141 -24.03 39.00 48.07
CA GLU A 141 -25.23 38.57 47.37
C GLU A 141 -24.88 37.66 46.18
N LYS A 142 -23.84 38.01 45.41
CA LYS A 142 -23.33 37.19 44.30
C LYS A 142 -22.77 35.86 44.77
N LEU A 143 -22.05 35.84 45.90
CA LEU A 143 -21.56 34.60 46.52
C LEU A 143 -22.73 33.73 47.03
N ALA A 144 -23.75 34.32 47.63
CA ALA A 144 -24.95 33.60 48.07
C ALA A 144 -25.71 32.97 46.89
N GLN A 145 -25.86 33.71 45.79
CA GLN A 145 -26.45 33.20 44.54
C GLN A 145 -25.61 32.06 43.93
N LEU A 146 -24.28 32.10 44.05
CA LEU A 146 -23.42 31.01 43.61
C LEU A 146 -23.62 29.75 44.47
N VAL A 147 -23.64 29.90 45.80
CA VAL A 147 -23.87 28.78 46.73
C VAL A 147 -25.26 28.16 46.52
N GLU A 148 -26.29 28.99 46.39
CA GLU A 148 -27.65 28.54 46.13
C GLU A 148 -27.77 27.85 44.75
N ARG A 149 -27.05 28.34 43.73
CA ARG A 149 -26.95 27.64 42.43
C ARG A 149 -26.23 26.31 42.56
N ILE A 150 -25.11 26.22 43.30
CA ILE A 150 -24.37 24.96 43.49
C ILE A 150 -25.22 23.92 44.23
N GLU A 151 -25.92 24.33 45.30
CA GLU A 151 -26.82 23.46 46.05
C GLU A 151 -28.02 22.99 45.20
N ASN A 152 -28.53 23.85 44.32
CA ASN A 152 -29.60 23.49 43.37
C ASN A 152 -29.12 22.72 42.13
N THR A 153 -27.84 22.81 41.75
CA THR A 153 -27.28 22.13 40.56
C THR A 153 -27.19 20.61 40.76
N ALA A 154 -27.14 20.12 42.00
CA ALA A 154 -27.23 18.69 42.30
C ALA A 154 -28.54 18.04 41.80
N ALA A 155 -29.56 18.84 41.46
CA ALA A 155 -30.86 18.39 40.96
C ALA A 155 -31.13 18.71 39.48
N ASN A 156 -30.21 19.38 38.76
CA ASN A 156 -30.48 19.77 37.37
C ASN A 156 -30.14 18.65 36.37
N PRO A 157 -31.09 18.25 35.49
CA PRO A 157 -30.83 17.26 34.45
C PRO A 157 -29.79 17.79 33.47
N VAL A 158 -28.83 16.95 33.09
CA VAL A 158 -27.84 17.25 32.04
C VAL A 158 -28.58 17.70 30.78
N GLN A 159 -28.42 18.97 30.40
CA GLN A 159 -29.00 19.51 29.17
C GLN A 159 -28.14 19.10 27.98
N TYR A 160 -28.75 18.56 26.93
CA TYR A 160 -28.05 18.19 25.70
C TYR A 160 -28.36 19.20 24.61
N ARG A 161 -27.31 19.69 23.92
CA ARG A 161 -27.45 20.54 22.74
C ARG A 161 -26.89 19.82 21.52
N PHE A 162 -27.64 19.86 20.43
CA PHE A 162 -27.18 19.34 19.16
C PHE A 162 -26.23 20.33 18.50
N TYR A 163 -25.04 19.85 18.13
CA TYR A 163 -24.05 20.61 17.39
C TYR A 163 -23.97 20.04 15.97
N PRO A 164 -24.50 20.76 14.96
CA PRO A 164 -24.48 20.30 13.58
C PRO A 164 -23.06 20.30 13.04
N SER A 165 -22.72 19.25 12.27
CA SER A 165 -21.45 19.16 11.57
C SER A 165 -21.29 20.27 10.52
N GLU A 166 -20.07 20.45 10.02
CA GLU A 166 -19.82 21.35 8.89
C GLU A 166 -20.53 20.92 7.61
N ILE A 167 -20.66 19.60 7.38
CA ILE A 167 -21.40 19.06 6.23
C ILE A 167 -22.88 19.47 6.31
N LEU A 168 -23.50 19.24 7.47
CA LEU A 168 -24.91 19.57 7.67
C LEU A 168 -25.14 21.07 7.54
N ARG A 169 -24.27 21.88 8.15
CA ARG A 169 -24.34 23.35 8.09
C ARG A 169 -24.21 23.85 6.65
N ALA A 170 -23.31 23.28 5.86
CA ALA A 170 -23.11 23.66 4.47
C ALA A 170 -24.32 23.31 3.60
N LEU A 171 -24.91 22.12 3.82
CA LEU A 171 -26.10 21.66 3.10
C LEU A 171 -27.31 22.52 3.45
N GLU A 172 -27.54 22.82 4.72
CA GLU A 172 -28.66 23.64 5.19
C GLU A 172 -28.53 25.10 4.71
N LYS A 173 -27.32 25.65 4.77
CA LYS A 173 -27.04 27.04 4.40
C LYS A 173 -26.58 27.22 2.96
N GLY A 174 -26.63 26.21 2.09
CA GLY A 174 -26.31 26.38 0.67
C GLY A 174 -24.92 26.95 0.42
N TYR A 175 -23.90 26.39 1.07
CA TYR A 175 -22.51 26.79 0.88
C TYR A 175 -21.86 25.96 -0.24
N LEU A 176 -20.63 26.35 -0.60
CA LEU A 176 -19.73 25.48 -1.31
C LEU A 176 -18.99 24.59 -0.28
N LEU A 177 -19.32 23.30 -0.27
CA LEU A 177 -18.73 22.30 0.62
C LEU A 177 -17.66 21.51 -0.13
N GLU A 178 -16.41 21.57 0.33
CA GLU A 178 -15.37 20.63 -0.12
C GLU A 178 -15.28 19.41 0.81
N ILE A 179 -15.48 18.20 0.27
CA ILE A 179 -15.26 16.94 0.97
C ILE A 179 -13.93 16.35 0.47
N GLN A 180 -12.93 16.30 1.35
CA GLN A 180 -11.58 15.86 1.01
C GLN A 180 -11.35 14.41 1.41
N GLU A 181 -10.87 13.60 0.46
CA GLU A 181 -10.47 12.20 0.64
C GLU A 181 -11.54 11.29 1.26
N PRO A 182 -12.81 11.30 0.77
CA PRO A 182 -13.85 10.43 1.33
C PRO A 182 -13.56 8.93 1.16
N THR A 183 -12.63 8.58 0.27
CA THR A 183 -12.14 7.22 0.02
C THR A 183 -11.36 6.63 1.20
N VAL A 184 -10.95 7.45 2.17
CA VAL A 184 -10.25 7.00 3.40
C VAL A 184 -11.24 6.39 4.41
N ILE A 185 -12.54 6.73 4.33
CA ILE A 185 -13.55 6.33 5.31
C ILE A 185 -13.74 4.80 5.29
N ARG A 186 -13.60 4.16 6.45
CA ARG A 186 -13.78 2.70 6.60
C ARG A 186 -15.23 2.28 6.77
N ASP A 187 -16.05 3.09 7.45
CA ASP A 187 -17.45 2.79 7.69
C ASP A 187 -18.31 3.08 6.44
N ALA A 188 -18.79 2.01 5.80
CA ALA A 188 -19.65 2.11 4.62
C ALA A 188 -20.97 2.85 4.90
N SER A 189 -21.45 2.85 6.15
CA SER A 189 -22.70 3.51 6.53
C SER A 189 -22.59 5.04 6.46
N VAL A 190 -21.40 5.59 6.63
CA VAL A 190 -21.10 7.02 6.47
C VAL A 190 -21.11 7.42 4.99
N MET A 191 -20.59 6.55 4.12
CA MET A 191 -20.64 6.78 2.67
C MET A 191 -22.07 6.74 2.12
N VAL A 192 -22.91 5.85 2.65
CA VAL A 192 -24.35 5.83 2.33
C VAL A 192 -25.06 7.10 2.79
N ALA A 193 -24.69 7.65 3.94
CA ALA A 193 -25.23 8.93 4.40
C ALA A 193 -24.87 10.10 3.46
N LEU A 194 -23.64 10.11 2.92
CA LEU A 194 -23.22 11.09 1.92
C LEU A 194 -23.99 10.95 0.60
N ASN A 195 -24.38 9.74 0.19
CA ASN A 195 -25.23 9.55 -1.01
C ASN A 195 -26.53 10.36 -0.93
N SER A 196 -27.21 10.32 0.23
CA SER A 196 -28.44 11.08 0.44
C SER A 196 -28.20 12.60 0.43
N ALA A 197 -27.04 13.06 0.89
CA ALA A 197 -26.67 14.48 0.83
C ALA A 197 -26.42 14.98 -0.60
N LEU A 198 -25.98 14.08 -1.49
CA LEU A 198 -25.60 14.40 -2.87
C LEU A 198 -26.79 14.43 -3.83
N GLU A 199 -27.97 13.95 -3.44
CA GLU A 199 -29.17 14.02 -4.27
C GLU A 199 -29.74 15.44 -4.37
N ALA A 200 -30.39 15.77 -5.49
CA ALA A 200 -31.00 17.09 -5.72
C ALA A 200 -32.02 17.46 -4.63
N ASN A 201 -32.86 16.48 -4.26
CA ASN A 201 -33.84 16.58 -3.17
C ASN A 201 -33.33 15.89 -1.89
N GLY A 202 -32.01 15.84 -1.71
CA GLY A 202 -31.36 15.16 -0.61
C GLY A 202 -31.87 15.60 0.75
N MET A 203 -32.17 14.63 1.60
CA MET A 203 -32.65 14.84 2.97
C MET A 203 -31.78 14.05 3.94
N LEU A 204 -31.36 14.70 5.02
CA LEU A 204 -30.59 14.08 6.09
C LEU A 204 -31.43 14.03 7.37
N ASN A 205 -31.60 12.83 7.90
CA ASN A 205 -32.27 12.61 9.18
C ASN A 205 -31.28 12.85 10.32
N THR A 206 -31.51 13.90 11.10
CA THR A 206 -30.75 14.19 12.31
C THR A 206 -31.60 13.93 13.55
N PRO A 207 -30.99 13.78 14.74
CA PRO A 207 -31.74 13.66 15.99
C PRO A 207 -32.68 14.85 16.27
N THR A 208 -32.41 16.01 15.67
CA THR A 208 -33.23 17.23 15.83
C THR A 208 -34.32 17.38 14.77
N GLY A 209 -34.34 16.52 13.76
CA GLY A 209 -35.29 16.58 12.66
C GLY A 209 -34.64 16.36 11.29
N LEU A 210 -35.43 16.58 10.25
CA LEU A 210 -35.02 16.38 8.87
C LEU A 210 -34.44 17.68 8.30
N VAL A 211 -33.20 17.63 7.84
CA VAL A 211 -32.53 18.75 7.16
C VAL A 211 -32.58 18.51 5.66
N ARG A 212 -33.10 19.48 4.92
CA ARG A 212 -33.13 19.45 3.45
C ARG A 212 -31.90 20.15 2.89
N ARG A 213 -31.34 19.59 1.82
CA ARG A 213 -30.30 20.26 1.04
C ARG A 213 -30.84 21.58 0.47
N HIS A 214 -30.08 22.64 0.67
CA HIS A 214 -30.37 23.94 0.07
C HIS A 214 -30.11 23.91 -1.45
N PRO A 215 -31.00 24.47 -2.30
CA PRO A 215 -30.85 24.46 -3.75
C PRO A 215 -29.54 25.08 -4.28
N ASP A 216 -28.98 26.04 -3.54
CA ASP A 216 -27.70 26.70 -3.89
C ASP A 216 -26.45 25.96 -3.35
N CYS A 217 -26.61 24.81 -2.68
CA CYS A 217 -25.46 24.09 -2.14
C CYS A 217 -24.67 23.41 -3.28
N VAL A 218 -23.38 23.74 -3.38
CA VAL A 218 -22.43 23.09 -4.30
C VAL A 218 -21.50 22.20 -3.49
N VAL A 219 -21.41 20.92 -3.83
CA VAL A 219 -20.51 19.96 -3.18
C VAL A 219 -19.36 19.64 -4.12
N VAL A 220 -18.13 19.80 -3.65
CA VAL A 220 -16.92 19.45 -4.39
C VAL A 220 -16.21 18.32 -3.66
N ILE A 221 -16.15 17.14 -4.28
CA ILE A 221 -15.38 16.01 -3.75
C ILE A 221 -13.97 16.07 -4.33
N THR A 222 -12.96 16.02 -3.48
CA THR A 222 -11.55 15.91 -3.90
C THR A 222 -10.97 14.58 -3.44
N THR A 223 -10.36 13.82 -4.35
CA THR A 223 -9.73 12.53 -3.99
C THR A 223 -8.45 12.28 -4.76
N ASN A 224 -7.50 11.59 -4.11
CA ASN A 224 -6.27 11.12 -4.75
C ASN A 224 -6.49 9.81 -5.51
N ARG A 225 -5.76 9.64 -6.61
CA ARG A 225 -5.68 8.36 -7.34
C ARG A 225 -4.61 7.49 -6.67
N ASN A 226 -4.90 6.20 -6.49
CA ASN A 226 -3.92 5.18 -6.07
C ASN A 226 -3.20 5.45 -4.73
N TYR A 227 -3.88 6.05 -3.75
CA TYR A 227 -3.32 6.30 -2.42
C TYR A 227 -3.41 5.05 -1.53
N GLN A 228 -2.34 4.68 -0.83
CA GLN A 228 -2.37 3.51 0.08
C GLN A 228 -3.43 3.67 1.18
N GLY A 229 -4.18 2.61 1.44
CA GLY A 229 -5.24 2.60 2.46
C GLY A 229 -6.53 3.33 2.06
N THR A 230 -6.68 3.72 0.79
CA THR A 230 -7.94 4.26 0.26
C THR A 230 -8.70 3.22 -0.52
N ARG A 231 -10.03 3.21 -0.35
CA ARG A 231 -10.94 2.39 -1.15
C ARG A 231 -11.29 3.14 -2.44
N PRO A 232 -11.56 2.44 -3.56
CA PRO A 232 -12.10 3.11 -4.74
C PRO A 232 -13.40 3.84 -4.36
N LEU A 233 -13.60 5.03 -4.95
CA LEU A 233 -14.84 5.78 -4.75
C LEU A 233 -16.02 4.91 -5.20
N ASN A 234 -16.98 4.71 -4.31
CA ASN A 234 -18.16 3.88 -4.56
C ASN A 234 -18.89 4.36 -5.85
N GLU A 235 -19.27 3.42 -6.72
CA GLU A 235 -19.99 3.69 -7.96
C GLU A 235 -21.24 4.54 -7.75
N SER A 236 -21.97 4.32 -6.65
CA SER A 236 -23.15 5.12 -6.31
C SER A 236 -22.85 6.60 -6.02
N LEU A 237 -21.68 6.92 -5.47
CA LEU A 237 -21.24 8.30 -5.27
C LEU A 237 -20.81 8.90 -6.60
N ARG A 238 -20.09 8.11 -7.41
CA ARG A 238 -19.59 8.55 -8.72
C ARG A 238 -20.73 8.91 -9.67
N ASP A 239 -21.82 8.12 -9.68
CA ASP A 239 -23.02 8.36 -10.49
C ASP A 239 -23.78 9.65 -10.11
N ARG A 240 -23.62 10.11 -8.86
CA ARG A 240 -24.23 11.36 -8.36
C ARG A 240 -23.43 12.62 -8.67
N MET A 241 -22.28 12.49 -9.34
CA MET A 241 -21.45 13.61 -9.75
C MET A 241 -21.88 14.09 -11.13
N GLN A 242 -22.38 15.32 -11.24
CA GLN A 242 -22.78 15.87 -12.54
C GLN A 242 -21.56 16.32 -13.37
N HIS A 243 -20.48 16.72 -12.69
CA HIS A 243 -19.22 17.08 -13.34
C HIS A 243 -18.06 16.33 -12.69
N ALA A 244 -17.14 15.80 -13.49
CA ALA A 244 -15.93 15.15 -13.01
C ALA A 244 -14.71 15.59 -13.83
N GLU A 245 -13.64 16.01 -13.14
CA GLU A 245 -12.42 16.50 -13.76
C GLU A 245 -11.20 15.70 -13.29
N LYS A 246 -10.36 15.30 -14.25
CA LYS A 246 -9.05 14.70 -13.98
C LYS A 246 -8.00 15.79 -13.78
N MET A 247 -7.36 15.79 -12.61
CA MET A 247 -6.38 16.81 -12.22
C MET A 247 -4.96 16.24 -12.20
N ASP A 248 -4.30 16.27 -13.36
CA ASP A 248 -2.88 15.88 -13.52
C ASP A 248 -1.93 17.07 -13.33
N LEU A 249 -0.61 16.84 -13.45
CA LEU A 249 0.37 17.91 -13.52
C LEU A 249 0.11 18.81 -14.74
N PRO A 250 0.13 20.14 -14.57
CA PRO A 250 -0.15 21.05 -15.67
C PRO A 250 1.00 21.07 -16.71
N PRO A 251 0.76 21.64 -17.90
CA PRO A 251 1.81 21.88 -18.89
C PRO A 251 3.00 22.66 -18.32
N LEU A 252 4.20 22.43 -18.84
CA LEU A 252 5.44 23.04 -18.33
C LEU A 252 5.36 24.56 -18.23
N GLU A 253 4.79 25.23 -19.24
CA GLU A 253 4.61 26.70 -19.25
C GLU A 253 3.76 27.17 -18.07
N VAL A 254 2.68 26.44 -17.76
CA VAL A 254 1.80 26.72 -16.62
C VAL A 254 2.52 26.42 -15.30
N MET A 255 3.36 25.38 -15.24
CA MET A 255 4.19 25.11 -14.06
C MET A 255 5.13 26.27 -13.76
N VAL A 256 5.87 26.75 -14.77
CA VAL A 256 6.84 27.85 -14.68
C VAL A 256 6.13 29.13 -14.25
N SER A 257 5.03 29.49 -14.92
CA SER A 257 4.25 30.68 -14.61
C SER A 257 3.72 30.66 -13.17
N ARG A 258 3.16 29.53 -12.73
CA ARG A 258 2.70 29.35 -11.34
C ARG A 258 3.87 29.34 -10.34
N GLY A 259 5.01 28.77 -10.72
CA GLY A 259 6.23 28.75 -9.92
C GLY A 259 6.72 30.17 -9.63
N ALA A 260 6.84 30.99 -10.67
CA ALA A 260 7.21 32.40 -10.56
C ALA A 260 6.21 33.16 -9.68
N ALA A 261 4.91 33.07 -9.95
CA ALA A 261 3.88 33.79 -9.19
C ALA A 261 3.79 33.36 -7.72
N LYS A 262 4.00 32.07 -7.40
CA LYS A 262 3.88 31.55 -6.04
C LYS A 262 5.11 31.81 -5.19
N THR A 263 6.30 31.71 -5.78
CA THR A 263 7.56 31.86 -5.07
C THR A 263 8.11 33.29 -5.16
N GLY A 264 7.67 34.09 -6.14
CA GLY A 264 8.27 35.39 -6.46
C GLY A 264 9.71 35.25 -6.95
N PHE A 265 10.01 34.18 -7.68
CA PHE A 265 11.31 33.93 -8.29
C PHE A 265 11.17 34.08 -9.80
N ASP A 266 11.71 35.16 -10.37
CA ASP A 266 11.39 35.60 -11.73
C ASP A 266 12.35 35.06 -12.80
N GLN A 267 13.10 33.98 -12.50
CA GLN A 267 14.11 33.45 -13.42
C GLN A 267 13.57 32.25 -14.20
N GLU A 268 13.25 32.49 -15.47
CA GLU A 268 12.56 31.52 -16.32
C GLU A 268 13.38 30.26 -16.62
N GLU A 269 14.68 30.40 -16.89
CA GLU A 269 15.58 29.28 -17.22
C GLU A 269 15.63 28.20 -16.11
N PRO A 270 16.00 28.51 -14.84
CA PRO A 270 16.01 27.51 -13.77
C PRO A 270 14.61 26.99 -13.44
N LEU A 271 13.56 27.83 -13.49
CA LEU A 271 12.18 27.37 -13.30
C LEU A 271 11.78 26.31 -14.33
N THR A 272 12.21 26.49 -15.58
CA THR A 272 11.94 25.58 -16.69
C THR A 272 12.69 24.27 -16.51
N ILE A 273 13.99 24.32 -16.18
CA ILE A 273 14.80 23.12 -15.93
C ILE A 273 14.22 22.32 -14.75
N MET A 274 13.91 22.99 -13.64
CA MET A 274 13.31 22.36 -12.47
C MET A 274 11.92 21.78 -12.78
N GLY A 275 11.13 22.44 -13.62
CA GLY A 275 9.84 21.94 -14.08
C GLY A 275 9.97 20.66 -14.92
N LYS A 276 10.96 20.63 -15.83
CA LYS A 276 11.29 19.42 -16.62
C LYS A 276 11.73 18.26 -15.73
N VAL A 277 12.55 18.53 -14.71
CA VAL A 277 12.98 17.52 -13.72
C VAL A 277 11.78 16.91 -12.99
N ILE A 278 10.84 17.74 -12.51
CA ILE A 278 9.63 17.25 -11.82
C ILE A 278 8.78 16.37 -12.74
N ARG A 279 8.59 16.78 -13.99
CA ARG A 279 7.83 15.98 -14.98
C ARG A 279 8.51 14.66 -15.29
N LEU A 280 9.82 14.67 -15.51
CA LEU A 280 10.59 13.44 -15.76
C LEU A 280 10.50 12.48 -14.58
N LEU A 281 10.62 12.98 -13.34
CA LEU A 281 10.49 12.17 -12.13
C LEU A 281 9.09 11.59 -11.99
N GLU A 282 8.05 12.36 -12.30
CA GLU A 282 6.68 11.87 -12.30
C GLU A 282 6.46 10.77 -13.35
N GLU A 283 6.91 11.00 -14.59
CA GLU A 283 6.78 10.03 -15.69
C GLU A 283 7.54 8.75 -15.37
N THR A 284 8.74 8.86 -14.79
CA THR A 284 9.55 7.73 -14.35
C THR A 284 8.90 7.00 -13.18
N ALA A 285 8.38 7.70 -12.18
CA ALA A 285 7.68 7.10 -11.06
C ALA A 285 6.46 6.31 -11.51
N LYS A 286 5.64 6.89 -12.39
CA LYS A 286 4.47 6.23 -12.99
C LYS A 286 4.86 5.00 -13.81
N ALA A 287 5.90 5.09 -14.63
CA ALA A 287 6.37 3.97 -15.47
C ALA A 287 6.86 2.78 -14.63
N ASN A 288 7.40 3.04 -13.43
CA ASN A 288 7.97 2.00 -12.57
C ASN A 288 7.09 1.67 -11.35
N ALA A 289 5.82 2.09 -11.35
CA ALA A 289 4.86 1.88 -10.27
C ALA A 289 5.34 2.37 -8.88
N ILE A 290 6.22 3.38 -8.85
CA ILE A 290 6.65 4.06 -7.63
C ILE A 290 5.43 4.82 -7.08
N LYS A 291 5.13 4.58 -5.80
CA LYS A 291 3.87 5.04 -5.20
C LYS A 291 3.82 6.54 -4.89
N GLY A 292 4.96 7.20 -4.72
CA GLY A 292 4.98 8.64 -4.47
C GLY A 292 4.84 9.49 -5.73
N VAL A 293 4.51 10.77 -5.53
CA VAL A 293 4.14 11.71 -6.60
C VAL A 293 5.04 12.95 -6.60
N ALA A 294 5.57 13.28 -7.78
CA ALA A 294 6.37 14.48 -8.02
C ALA A 294 5.43 15.63 -8.44
N GLY A 295 4.69 16.18 -7.47
CA GLY A 295 3.67 17.20 -7.74
C GLY A 295 4.17 18.65 -7.76
N MET A 296 3.27 19.58 -8.12
CA MET A 296 3.50 21.03 -8.06
C MET A 296 3.94 21.53 -6.68
N ARG A 297 3.50 20.87 -5.61
CA ARG A 297 3.90 21.22 -4.25
C ARG A 297 5.41 21.06 -4.05
N SER A 298 5.97 19.93 -4.46
CA SER A 298 7.42 19.67 -4.38
C SER A 298 8.20 20.64 -5.25
N TYR A 299 7.69 20.92 -6.45
CA TYR A 299 8.23 21.95 -7.34
C TYR A 299 8.31 23.34 -6.65
N PHE A 300 7.22 23.82 -6.04
CA PHE A 300 7.23 25.13 -5.36
C PHE A 300 8.23 25.19 -4.21
N TYR A 301 8.32 24.14 -3.38
CA TYR A 301 9.26 24.12 -2.27
C TYR A 301 10.71 24.04 -2.75
N TRP A 302 10.99 23.35 -3.86
CA TRP A 302 12.31 23.28 -4.45
C TRP A 302 12.72 24.60 -5.11
N VAL A 303 11.83 25.25 -5.86
CA VAL A 303 12.07 26.61 -6.40
C VAL A 303 12.32 27.61 -5.27
N ASN A 304 11.57 27.51 -4.17
CA ASN A 304 11.74 28.40 -3.03
C ASN A 304 13.10 28.21 -2.32
N THR A 305 13.72 27.01 -2.32
CA THR A 305 15.08 26.85 -1.77
C THR A 305 16.12 27.53 -2.64
N VAL A 306 15.96 27.48 -3.97
CA VAL A 306 16.82 28.19 -4.92
C VAL A 306 16.70 29.71 -4.75
N LYS A 307 15.48 30.21 -4.55
CA LYS A 307 15.25 31.63 -4.20
C LYS A 307 16.00 32.05 -2.94
N GLN A 308 16.12 31.14 -1.96
CA GLN A 308 16.86 31.36 -0.71
C GLN A 308 18.38 31.21 -0.86
N GLY A 309 18.90 30.99 -2.07
CA GLY A 309 20.32 30.86 -2.37
C GLY A 309 20.90 29.47 -2.12
N GLN A 310 20.06 28.47 -1.81
CA GLN A 310 20.53 27.10 -1.60
C GLN A 310 20.81 26.39 -2.91
N ASP A 311 21.72 25.42 -2.89
CA ASP A 311 22.07 24.63 -4.06
C ASP A 311 20.86 23.77 -4.52
N PRO A 312 20.38 23.96 -5.76
CA PRO A 312 19.28 23.15 -6.30
C PRO A 312 19.60 21.65 -6.34
N LEU A 313 20.85 21.25 -6.56
CA LEU A 313 21.26 19.85 -6.66
C LEU A 313 21.21 19.17 -5.29
N ILE A 314 21.68 19.86 -4.24
CA ILE A 314 21.63 19.35 -2.86
C ILE A 314 20.18 19.30 -2.37
N THR A 315 19.39 20.34 -2.68
CA THR A 315 18.01 20.44 -2.19
C THR A 315 17.01 19.57 -2.95
N LEU A 316 17.37 19.06 -4.13
CA LEU A 316 16.54 18.13 -4.91
C LEU A 316 16.17 16.89 -4.09
N TYR A 317 17.14 16.29 -3.40
CA TYR A 317 16.93 15.08 -2.61
C TYR A 317 15.87 15.26 -1.50
N PRO A 318 16.04 16.17 -0.52
CA PRO A 318 15.09 16.34 0.58
C PRO A 318 13.77 17.03 0.17
N LYS A 319 13.72 17.75 -0.95
CA LYS A 319 12.49 18.45 -1.40
C LYS A 319 11.66 17.65 -2.39
N VAL A 320 12.27 16.74 -3.14
CA VAL A 320 11.61 15.99 -4.21
C VAL A 320 11.81 14.48 -4.04
N LEU A 321 13.04 13.97 -4.16
CA LEU A 321 13.30 12.52 -4.26
C LEU A 321 12.86 11.75 -3.02
N TYR A 322 13.28 12.18 -1.82
CA TYR A 322 12.94 11.50 -0.57
C TYR A 322 11.44 11.56 -0.21
N LYS A 323 10.70 12.50 -0.82
CA LYS A 323 9.23 12.56 -0.72
C LYS A 323 8.53 11.64 -1.71
N LEU A 324 9.22 11.26 -2.78
CA LEU A 324 8.72 10.34 -3.79
C LEU A 324 8.86 8.90 -3.31
N THR A 325 10.01 8.55 -2.77
CA THR A 325 10.27 7.22 -2.25
C THR A 325 11.42 7.24 -1.26
N THR A 326 11.37 6.28 -0.33
CA THR A 326 12.43 5.99 0.63
C THR A 326 13.17 4.70 0.30
N GLU A 327 12.73 3.98 -0.74
CA GLU A 327 13.30 2.70 -1.12
C GLU A 327 14.58 2.90 -1.95
N PRO A 328 15.73 2.34 -1.56
CA PRO A 328 17.00 2.58 -2.25
C PRO A 328 17.01 2.17 -3.72
N SER A 329 16.34 1.07 -4.08
CA SER A 329 16.26 0.58 -5.47
C SER A 329 15.45 1.53 -6.37
N GLU A 330 14.33 2.04 -5.86
CA GLU A 330 13.50 3.04 -6.56
C GLU A 330 14.23 4.38 -6.68
N LEU A 331 14.96 4.80 -5.64
CA LEU A 331 15.79 6.01 -5.68
C LEU A 331 16.88 5.92 -6.75
N SER A 332 17.61 4.81 -6.81
CA SER A 332 18.64 4.58 -7.84
C SER A 332 18.07 4.72 -9.25
N LEU A 333 16.86 4.19 -9.48
CA LEU A 333 16.19 4.27 -10.77
C LEU A 333 15.85 5.72 -11.16
N LEU A 334 15.37 6.52 -10.20
CA LEU A 334 15.06 7.93 -10.42
C LEU A 334 16.33 8.76 -10.67
N GLU A 335 17.40 8.47 -9.95
CA GLU A 335 18.71 9.11 -10.13
C GLU A 335 19.32 8.77 -11.49
N ASP A 336 19.22 7.52 -11.94
CA ASP A 336 19.66 7.09 -13.27
C ASP A 336 18.88 7.79 -14.40
N ALA A 337 17.56 7.94 -14.24
CA ALA A 337 16.73 8.68 -15.20
C ALA A 337 17.15 10.15 -15.28
N LEU A 338 17.41 10.78 -14.13
CA LEU A 338 17.92 12.15 -14.07
C LEU A 338 19.30 12.29 -14.71
N ALA A 339 20.22 11.36 -14.44
CA ALA A 339 21.57 11.36 -15.01
C ALA A 339 21.55 11.24 -16.53
N LYS A 340 20.70 10.35 -17.08
CA LYS A 340 20.52 10.15 -18.53
C LYS A 340 19.92 11.38 -19.22
N SER A 341 19.07 12.15 -18.53
CA SER A 341 18.39 13.31 -19.10
C SER A 341 19.30 14.52 -19.38
N GLY A 342 20.43 14.63 -18.68
CA GLY A 342 21.30 15.81 -18.73
C GLY A 342 20.77 17.05 -17.99
N LEU A 343 19.52 17.05 -17.50
CA LEU A 343 18.87 18.22 -16.87
C LEU A 343 19.61 18.70 -15.61
N LEU A 344 20.22 17.78 -14.85
CA LEU A 344 21.03 18.16 -13.69
C LEU A 344 22.33 18.87 -14.09
N LYS A 345 22.89 18.57 -15.26
CA LYS A 345 24.07 19.26 -15.79
C LYS A 345 23.71 20.69 -16.20
N ASP A 346 22.57 20.87 -16.87
CA ASP A 346 22.06 22.21 -17.23
C ASP A 346 21.80 23.05 -15.98
N LEU A 347 21.15 22.47 -14.96
CA LEU A 347 20.89 23.14 -13.69
C LEU A 347 22.18 23.48 -12.93
N SER A 348 23.16 22.57 -12.97
CA SER A 348 24.48 22.77 -12.37
C SER A 348 25.25 23.90 -13.07
N ALA A 349 25.24 23.92 -14.41
CA ALA A 349 25.91 24.95 -15.21
C ALA A 349 25.34 26.34 -14.89
N TRP A 350 24.02 26.45 -14.77
CA TRP A 350 23.37 27.69 -14.36
C TRP A 350 23.75 28.12 -12.93
N TYR A 351 23.72 27.20 -11.95
CA TYR A 351 23.97 27.55 -10.54
C TYR A 351 25.45 27.84 -10.25
N HIS A 352 26.36 26.93 -10.67
CA HIS A 352 27.80 27.05 -10.43
C HIS A 352 28.46 28.09 -11.35
N GLY A 353 27.97 28.26 -12.58
CA GLY A 353 28.40 29.33 -13.49
C GLY A 353 28.14 30.73 -12.93
N ARG A 354 27.08 30.90 -12.13
CA ARG A 354 26.82 32.13 -11.36
C ARG A 354 27.73 32.27 -10.14
N ASN A 355 27.97 31.18 -9.40
CA ASN A 355 28.76 31.21 -8.18
C ASN A 355 30.26 31.50 -8.47
N LEU A 356 30.77 31.18 -9.66
CA LEU A 356 32.12 31.57 -10.07
C LEU A 356 32.35 33.09 -10.11
N GLN A 357 31.30 33.92 -10.21
CA GLN A 357 31.42 35.37 -10.06
C GLN A 357 31.43 35.83 -8.58
N ALA A 358 30.82 35.08 -7.67
CA ALA A 358 30.76 35.39 -6.23
C ALA A 358 32.02 34.96 -5.46
N PHE A 359 32.81 34.03 -6.00
CA PHE A 359 34.03 33.49 -5.36
C PHE A 359 35.35 34.20 -5.73
N LYS A 360 35.31 35.42 -6.28
CA LYS A 360 36.55 36.12 -6.68
C LYS A 360 37.38 36.70 -5.54
N GLU A 361 36.92 36.71 -4.29
CA GLU A 361 37.75 37.12 -3.15
C GLU A 361 37.54 36.21 -1.94
N GLY A 362 38.24 35.06 -1.93
CA GLY A 362 38.50 34.34 -0.69
C GLY A 362 39.44 35.17 0.20
N ARG A 363 39.11 35.29 1.50
CA ARG A 363 39.96 35.96 2.49
C ARG A 363 41.35 35.31 2.52
N ARG A 364 42.40 36.09 2.24
CA ARG A 364 43.79 35.65 2.46
C ARG A 364 44.04 35.49 3.97
N LEU A 365 44.51 34.30 4.38
CA LEU A 365 44.97 34.04 5.74
C LEU A 365 46.24 34.85 6.02
N SER A 366 46.39 35.34 7.25
CA SER A 366 47.64 35.99 7.67
C SER A 366 48.72 34.96 7.94
N GLN A 367 50.00 35.32 7.75
CA GLN A 367 51.13 34.39 7.92
C GLN A 367 51.12 33.71 9.31
N ALA A 368 50.77 34.46 10.37
CA ALA A 368 50.68 33.94 11.73
C ALA A 368 49.60 32.86 11.91
N GLU A 369 48.50 32.94 11.15
CA GLU A 369 47.44 31.92 11.16
C GLU A 369 47.83 30.66 10.36
N ALA A 370 48.64 30.81 9.31
CA ALA A 370 49.17 29.70 8.52
C ALA A 370 50.23 28.91 9.31
N ASP A 371 51.12 29.62 10.00
CA ASP A 371 52.18 29.03 10.83
C ASP A 371 51.59 28.26 12.02
N ALA A 372 50.56 28.80 12.69
CA ALA A 372 49.87 28.12 13.79
C ALA A 372 49.17 26.81 13.37
N ARG A 373 48.90 26.64 12.06
CA ARG A 373 48.23 25.46 11.49
C ARG A 373 49.18 24.56 10.70
N ASN A 374 50.49 24.81 10.75
CA ASN A 374 51.51 24.07 10.01
C ASN A 374 51.22 23.93 8.50
N ILE A 375 50.63 24.97 7.89
CA ILE A 375 50.40 25.00 6.44
C ILE A 375 51.66 25.60 5.80
N THR A 376 52.49 24.76 5.19
CA THR A 376 53.80 25.15 4.63
C THR A 376 53.83 25.26 3.11
N GLU A 377 52.72 24.97 2.42
CA GLU A 377 52.63 25.07 0.96
C GLU A 377 51.44 25.94 0.53
N GLU A 378 51.68 26.82 -0.44
CA GLU A 378 50.61 27.53 -1.15
C GLU A 378 49.89 26.54 -2.06
N ALA A 379 48.56 26.44 -1.94
CA ALA A 379 47.76 25.54 -2.76
C ALA A 379 47.84 25.94 -4.24
N THR A 380 48.52 25.12 -5.04
CA THR A 380 48.47 25.20 -6.50
C THR A 380 47.07 24.82 -6.99
N THR A 381 46.44 25.72 -7.73
CA THR A 381 45.13 25.55 -8.37
C THR A 381 45.08 24.28 -9.23
N LEU A 382 44.31 23.28 -8.80
CA LEU A 382 43.92 22.13 -9.62
C LEU A 382 42.71 22.52 -10.48
N VAL A 383 42.99 23.14 -11.63
CA VAL A 383 42.08 23.11 -12.79
C VAL A 383 42.85 22.38 -13.89
N GLY A 384 42.39 21.18 -14.24
CA GLY A 384 42.96 20.39 -15.31
C GLY A 384 42.81 21.08 -16.65
N THR A 385 43.93 21.22 -17.36
CA THR A 385 43.97 21.51 -18.79
C THR A 385 44.55 20.29 -19.50
N SER A 386 43.78 19.73 -20.42
CA SER A 386 44.22 18.80 -21.45
C SER A 386 45.36 19.40 -22.28
N ASP A 387 46.38 18.61 -22.58
CA ASP A 387 46.86 18.37 -23.96
C ASP A 387 48.06 17.40 -24.00
N GLU A 388 48.20 16.77 -25.16
CA GLU A 388 49.02 15.62 -25.56
C GLU A 388 50.55 15.82 -25.47
N ALA A 389 51.29 14.71 -25.27
CA ALA A 389 52.41 14.23 -26.11
C ALA A 389 53.53 13.49 -25.33
N ASN A 390 53.69 12.21 -25.67
CA ASN A 390 54.93 11.45 -25.93
C ASN A 390 56.25 11.83 -25.22
N SER A 391 56.86 10.88 -24.48
CA SER A 391 58.10 10.16 -24.86
C SER A 391 58.87 9.58 -23.67
N ASP A 392 59.11 8.27 -23.73
CA ASP A 392 60.35 7.53 -23.43
C ASP A 392 61.21 7.81 -22.17
N SER A 393 61.36 6.71 -21.41
CA SER A 393 62.62 5.99 -21.15
C SER A 393 63.17 5.91 -19.71
N LYS A 394 63.36 4.63 -19.32
CA LYS A 394 64.52 4.01 -18.64
C LYS A 394 64.75 4.26 -17.14
N GLU A 395 64.60 3.20 -16.35
CA GLU A 395 65.67 2.35 -15.74
C GLU A 395 65.94 2.82 -14.30
N ALA A 396 66.11 2.01 -13.26
CA ALA A 396 66.31 0.56 -13.12
C ALA A 396 66.10 0.15 -11.63
N THR A 397 65.73 -1.13 -11.43
CA THR A 397 66.25 -2.14 -10.45
C THR A 397 66.34 -1.78 -8.95
N GLU A 398 65.94 -2.61 -7.99
CA GLU A 398 66.23 -4.05 -7.72
C GLU A 398 65.06 -4.65 -6.90
N GLU A 399 64.49 -5.83 -7.23
CA GLU A 399 64.97 -7.21 -6.92
C GLU A 399 64.88 -7.55 -5.41
N THR A 400 64.36 -8.68 -4.88
CA THR A 400 64.02 -10.06 -5.32
C THR A 400 62.90 -10.58 -4.36
N ASP A 401 62.21 -11.73 -4.49
CA ASP A 401 62.58 -13.03 -5.05
C ASP A 401 61.32 -13.89 -5.38
N SER A 402 61.58 -14.87 -6.26
CA SER A 402 60.70 -15.72 -7.07
C SER A 402 60.42 -17.10 -6.45
N LEU A 403 59.46 -17.88 -6.95
CA LEU A 403 59.63 -19.05 -7.85
C LEU A 403 58.29 -19.83 -7.85
N ALA A 404 57.83 -20.64 -8.80
CA ALA A 404 57.90 -20.79 -10.26
C ALA A 404 56.91 -21.94 -10.59
N GLU A 405 56.31 -21.90 -11.78
CA GLU A 405 55.41 -22.92 -12.36
C GLU A 405 56.08 -24.28 -12.59
N THR A 406 55.30 -25.36 -12.63
CA THR A 406 55.43 -26.45 -13.63
C THR A 406 54.14 -27.26 -13.74
N ALA A 407 53.77 -27.63 -14.97
CA ALA A 407 52.80 -28.66 -15.36
C ALA A 407 53.48 -29.52 -16.46
N PRO A 408 52.83 -30.56 -17.03
CA PRO A 408 52.22 -31.75 -16.44
C PRO A 408 52.84 -33.05 -17.04
N VAL A 409 52.54 -34.24 -16.48
CA VAL A 409 52.79 -35.53 -17.14
C VAL A 409 51.62 -36.51 -16.92
N GLU A 410 51.31 -37.21 -18.01
CA GLU A 410 50.30 -38.22 -18.29
C GLU A 410 50.36 -39.48 -17.41
N SER A 411 49.21 -40.15 -17.25
CA SER A 411 49.14 -41.60 -17.49
C SER A 411 47.71 -42.08 -17.76
N ASP A 412 47.59 -42.72 -18.91
CA ASP A 412 46.52 -43.48 -19.54
C ASP A 412 45.97 -44.65 -18.68
N THR A 413 44.68 -45.00 -18.84
CA THR A 413 44.23 -46.37 -19.17
C THR A 413 42.69 -46.50 -19.28
N SER A 414 42.24 -46.55 -20.53
CA SER A 414 41.33 -47.54 -21.15
C SER A 414 39.92 -47.87 -20.61
N LYS A 415 38.93 -47.49 -21.44
CA LYS A 415 37.92 -48.34 -22.13
C LYS A 415 37.09 -49.35 -21.32
N GLU A 416 35.76 -49.22 -21.39
CA GLU A 416 34.94 -50.13 -22.22
C GLU A 416 33.51 -49.62 -22.43
N ALA A 417 32.97 -49.98 -23.59
CA ALA A 417 31.68 -49.56 -24.10
C ALA A 417 30.61 -50.64 -23.88
N MET A 418 29.37 -50.22 -24.16
CA MET A 418 28.27 -51.00 -24.76
C MET A 418 27.21 -51.65 -23.84
N LYS A 419 25.98 -51.37 -24.29
CA LYS A 419 24.77 -52.22 -24.38
C LYS A 419 23.73 -52.15 -23.28
N LEU A 420 22.63 -51.48 -23.64
CA LEU A 420 21.24 -51.88 -23.36
C LEU A 420 21.03 -53.37 -23.66
N PRO A 421 20.09 -54.01 -22.93
CA PRO A 421 19.03 -54.67 -23.66
C PRO A 421 17.62 -54.36 -23.15
N ASP A 422 16.71 -54.66 -24.08
CA ASP A 422 15.27 -54.46 -24.12
C ASP A 422 14.43 -55.28 -23.13
N SER A 423 13.20 -54.77 -22.99
CA SER A 423 11.90 -55.37 -22.65
C SER A 423 11.77 -56.85 -22.31
N GLU A 424 10.95 -57.15 -21.29
CA GLU A 424 9.69 -57.94 -21.34
C GLU A 424 9.20 -58.16 -19.88
N GLU A 425 8.06 -57.59 -19.49
CA GLU A 425 6.73 -58.23 -19.39
C GLU A 425 6.56 -59.27 -18.26
N HIS A 426 5.40 -59.16 -17.60
CA HIS A 426 4.66 -60.12 -16.79
C HIS A 426 4.76 -60.14 -15.24
N SER A 427 3.71 -59.54 -14.67
CA SER A 427 2.66 -60.16 -13.83
C SER A 427 2.86 -60.38 -12.32
N ASP A 428 1.80 -59.92 -11.64
CA ASP A 428 1.31 -60.20 -10.29
C ASP A 428 1.48 -61.63 -9.77
N ALA A 429 1.83 -61.74 -8.47
CA ALA A 429 1.20 -62.61 -7.45
C ALA A 429 2.19 -62.79 -6.29
N VAL A 430 1.99 -62.13 -5.14
CA VAL A 430 1.24 -62.62 -3.97
C VAL A 430 1.96 -63.73 -3.16
N SER A 431 2.23 -63.34 -1.90
CA SER A 431 2.20 -64.14 -0.66
C SER A 431 3.50 -64.65 0.00
N GLN A 432 3.67 -64.09 1.21
CA GLN A 432 3.94 -64.76 2.49
C GLN A 432 5.32 -65.37 2.75
N SER A 433 6.04 -64.78 3.70
CA SER A 433 6.36 -65.46 4.96
C SER A 433 6.81 -64.46 6.03
N ALA A 434 6.40 -64.76 7.25
CA ALA A 434 6.49 -63.93 8.45
C ALA A 434 7.81 -64.15 9.21
N THR A 435 7.91 -63.42 10.34
CA THR A 435 8.92 -63.39 11.43
C THR A 435 9.89 -62.23 11.27
N GLY A 436 10.00 -61.25 12.17
CA GLY A 436 9.39 -61.02 13.49
C GLY A 436 10.42 -60.27 14.33
N THR A 437 10.06 -59.10 14.84
CA THR A 437 10.37 -58.60 16.20
C THR A 437 9.89 -57.16 16.28
N ASP A 438 8.88 -56.96 17.11
CA ASP A 438 8.37 -55.68 17.56
C ASP A 438 9.47 -54.87 18.25
N ALA A 439 9.57 -53.59 17.90
CA ALA A 439 10.16 -52.56 18.72
C ALA A 439 9.24 -51.33 18.65
N GLU A 440 8.35 -51.30 19.63
CA GLU A 440 7.81 -50.13 20.34
C GLU A 440 7.27 -48.97 19.50
N ALA A 441 5.93 -48.98 19.44
CA ALA A 441 5.10 -47.82 19.15
C ALA A 441 5.28 -46.78 20.27
N ASP A 442 5.49 -45.52 19.87
CA ASP A 442 5.21 -44.37 20.73
C ASP A 442 4.31 -43.35 20.01
N GLU A 443 3.12 -43.25 20.60
CA GLU A 443 2.16 -42.13 20.67
C GLU A 443 1.72 -41.42 19.38
N ALA A 444 0.74 -42.05 18.72
CA ALA A 444 -0.31 -41.33 18.01
C ALA A 444 -1.39 -40.89 19.03
N VAL A 445 -1.54 -39.59 19.26
CA VAL A 445 -2.72 -39.02 19.91
C VAL A 445 -3.41 -38.05 18.95
N HIS A 446 -4.67 -38.38 18.66
CA HIS A 446 -5.70 -37.65 17.91
C HIS A 446 -5.62 -37.59 16.38
N THR A 447 -6.04 -38.69 15.72
CA THR A 447 -7.28 -38.81 14.91
C THR A 447 -7.42 -40.27 14.44
N GLY A 448 -8.47 -40.97 14.87
CA GLY A 448 -8.61 -42.43 14.73
C GLY A 448 -9.01 -42.92 13.33
N ALA A 449 -8.06 -42.94 12.39
CA ALA A 449 -8.19 -43.68 11.12
C ALA A 449 -7.03 -44.68 10.96
N THR A 450 -7.34 -45.91 10.58
CA THR A 450 -6.32 -46.93 10.31
C THR A 450 -5.57 -46.65 9.00
N ALA A 451 -4.32 -47.10 8.85
CA ALA A 451 -3.51 -46.88 7.65
C ALA A 451 -4.17 -47.37 6.34
N LYS A 452 -5.06 -48.36 6.41
CA LYS A 452 -5.88 -48.83 5.28
C LYS A 452 -6.98 -47.85 4.91
N GLU A 453 -7.67 -47.27 5.89
CA GLU A 453 -8.74 -46.28 5.66
C GLU A 453 -8.18 -44.99 5.05
N LEU A 454 -7.02 -44.52 5.50
CA LEU A 454 -6.32 -43.38 4.91
C LEU A 454 -5.95 -43.65 3.44
N ALA A 455 -5.46 -44.85 3.11
CA ALA A 455 -5.11 -45.21 1.74
C ALA A 455 -6.34 -45.33 0.81
N GLU A 456 -7.49 -45.77 1.32
CA GLU A 456 -8.75 -45.80 0.58
C GLU A 456 -9.32 -44.40 0.37
N GLN A 457 -9.25 -43.53 1.38
CA GLN A 457 -9.62 -42.11 1.28
C GLN A 457 -8.76 -41.37 0.24
N GLU A 458 -7.45 -41.59 0.19
CA GLU A 458 -6.60 -41.00 -0.85
C GLU A 458 -6.97 -41.49 -2.26
N LYS A 459 -7.35 -42.77 -2.40
CA LYS A 459 -7.78 -43.35 -3.69
C LYS A 459 -9.11 -42.79 -4.16
N THR A 460 -10.07 -42.57 -3.26
CA THR A 460 -11.37 -41.96 -3.60
C THR A 460 -11.19 -40.48 -3.95
N LEU A 461 -10.39 -39.73 -3.20
CA LEU A 461 -10.05 -38.34 -3.50
C LEU A 461 -9.34 -38.21 -4.86
N LYS A 462 -8.37 -39.08 -5.17
CA LYS A 462 -7.73 -39.13 -6.50
C LYS A 462 -8.77 -39.27 -7.62
N LYS A 463 -9.75 -40.17 -7.46
CA LYS A 463 -10.82 -40.35 -8.47
C LYS A 463 -11.68 -39.09 -8.61
N GLN A 464 -12.05 -38.46 -7.50
CA GLN A 464 -12.87 -37.24 -7.51
C GLN A 464 -12.15 -36.07 -8.18
N LEU A 465 -10.86 -35.85 -7.87
CA LEU A 465 -10.06 -34.78 -8.48
C LEU A 465 -9.93 -34.98 -10.00
N ASN A 466 -9.63 -36.20 -10.45
CA ASN A 466 -9.58 -36.51 -11.88
C ASN A 466 -10.93 -36.30 -12.59
N GLN A 467 -12.06 -36.60 -11.92
CA GLN A 467 -13.39 -36.32 -12.48
C GLN A 467 -13.69 -34.82 -12.55
N LYS A 468 -13.34 -34.05 -11.51
CA LYS A 468 -13.50 -32.59 -11.48
C LYS A 468 -12.66 -31.93 -12.59
N ALA A 469 -11.40 -32.32 -12.72
CA ALA A 469 -10.51 -31.78 -13.73
C ALA A 469 -11.02 -32.07 -15.16
N ARG A 470 -11.46 -33.29 -15.45
CA ARG A 470 -12.04 -33.63 -16.77
C ARG A 470 -13.30 -32.83 -17.11
N LYS A 471 -14.11 -32.47 -16.10
CA LYS A 471 -15.28 -31.61 -16.30
C LYS A 471 -14.87 -30.17 -16.61
N LEU A 472 -13.85 -29.65 -15.92
CA LEU A 472 -13.36 -28.29 -16.10
C LEU A 472 -12.81 -28.05 -17.51
N PHE A 473 -12.05 -29.01 -18.06
CA PHE A 473 -11.41 -28.87 -19.37
C PHE A 473 -12.29 -29.30 -20.55
N LYS A 474 -13.55 -29.69 -20.32
CA LYS A 474 -14.47 -30.08 -21.40
C LYS A 474 -14.79 -28.86 -22.28
N GLY A 475 -14.52 -28.95 -23.57
CA GLY A 475 -14.70 -27.85 -24.53
C GLY A 475 -13.52 -26.86 -24.59
N THR A 476 -12.41 -27.12 -23.89
CA THR A 476 -11.18 -26.30 -23.95
C THR A 476 -10.13 -26.90 -24.89
N SER A 477 -9.09 -26.14 -25.20
CA SER A 477 -7.88 -26.59 -25.93
C SER A 477 -7.25 -27.85 -25.32
N HIS A 478 -7.44 -28.10 -24.02
CA HIS A 478 -6.81 -29.18 -23.28
C HIS A 478 -7.66 -30.45 -23.12
N GLU A 479 -8.85 -30.53 -23.71
CA GLU A 479 -9.77 -31.68 -23.53
C GLU A 479 -9.16 -33.02 -23.97
N LYS A 480 -8.34 -33.02 -25.02
CA LYS A 480 -7.74 -34.23 -25.64
C LYS A 480 -6.33 -34.54 -25.15
N GLU A 481 -5.87 -33.88 -24.10
CA GLU A 481 -4.46 -33.94 -23.66
C GLU A 481 -4.16 -35.05 -22.64
N GLY A 482 -5.17 -35.76 -22.13
CA GLY A 482 -4.94 -36.90 -21.24
C GLY A 482 -4.39 -36.47 -19.87
N LEU A 483 -5.07 -35.53 -19.21
CA LEU A 483 -4.74 -35.04 -17.87
C LEU A 483 -4.94 -36.12 -16.79
N ILE A 484 -3.93 -36.32 -15.94
CA ILE A 484 -4.01 -37.19 -14.77
C ILE A 484 -3.50 -36.46 -13.51
N ILE A 485 -4.33 -36.46 -12.46
CA ILE A 485 -3.95 -35.97 -11.13
C ILE A 485 -3.50 -37.16 -10.26
N HIS A 486 -2.30 -37.08 -9.71
CA HIS A 486 -1.70 -38.02 -8.78
C HIS A 486 -1.69 -37.46 -7.36
N ARG A 487 -1.75 -38.35 -6.36
CA ARG A 487 -1.53 -38.01 -4.96
C ARG A 487 -0.35 -38.84 -4.45
N PRO A 488 0.84 -38.23 -4.27
CA PRO A 488 2.02 -38.94 -3.78
C PRO A 488 1.83 -39.46 -2.35
N LYS A 489 2.49 -40.58 -2.04
CA LYS A 489 2.53 -41.16 -0.69
C LYS A 489 3.87 -40.85 -0.04
N ALA A 490 3.84 -40.36 1.19
CA ALA A 490 5.05 -40.13 1.99
C ALA A 490 5.51 -41.44 2.64
N THR A 491 6.82 -41.68 2.65
CA THR A 491 7.46 -42.74 3.47
C THR A 491 7.98 -42.15 4.78
N GLY A 492 8.30 -42.99 5.77
CA GLY A 492 8.88 -42.51 7.04
C GLY A 492 10.24 -41.82 6.88
N GLU A 493 11.01 -42.19 5.85
CA GLU A 493 12.27 -41.53 5.49
C GLU A 493 12.04 -40.10 4.97
N ASN A 494 11.09 -39.92 4.05
CA ASN A 494 10.69 -38.60 3.55
C ASN A 494 10.22 -37.67 4.68
N GLN A 495 9.57 -38.20 5.73
CA GLN A 495 9.18 -37.39 6.88
C GLN A 495 10.37 -36.91 7.71
N ARG A 496 11.42 -37.74 7.86
CA ARG A 496 12.65 -37.35 8.58
C ARG A 496 13.41 -36.27 7.83
N GLU A 497 13.55 -36.41 6.51
CA GLU A 497 14.18 -35.40 5.65
C GLU A 497 13.42 -34.07 5.70
N ALA A 498 12.09 -34.12 5.64
CA ALA A 498 11.25 -32.92 5.74
C ALA A 498 11.43 -32.19 7.09
N GLN A 499 11.57 -32.94 8.19
CA GLN A 499 11.83 -32.36 9.52
C GLN A 499 13.20 -31.67 9.60
N ALA A 500 14.23 -32.26 9.00
CA ALA A 500 15.56 -31.65 8.93
C ALA A 500 15.53 -30.31 8.16
N LEU A 501 14.87 -30.27 7.00
CA LEU A 501 14.71 -29.05 6.20
C LEU A 501 13.88 -27.98 6.91
N LEU A 502 12.81 -28.36 7.62
CA LEU A 502 12.05 -27.41 8.45
C LEU A 502 12.93 -26.78 9.53
N GLY A 503 13.83 -27.55 10.14
CA GLY A 503 14.79 -27.04 11.12
C GLY A 503 15.71 -25.96 10.54
N GLU A 504 16.12 -26.11 9.28
CA GLU A 504 16.97 -25.14 8.57
C GLU A 504 16.23 -23.85 8.22
N ILE A 505 14.96 -23.95 7.78
CA ILE A 505 14.17 -22.80 7.29
C ILE A 505 13.53 -22.01 8.44
N ARG A 506 13.19 -22.68 9.54
CA ARG A 506 12.52 -22.07 10.71
C ARG A 506 13.16 -20.76 11.21
N PRO A 507 14.50 -20.63 11.37
CA PRO A 507 15.09 -19.38 11.83
C PRO A 507 14.89 -18.20 10.86
N GLN A 508 14.74 -18.46 9.56
CA GLN A 508 14.49 -17.41 8.55
C GLN A 508 13.03 -16.93 8.59
N VAL A 509 12.08 -17.87 8.71
CA VAL A 509 10.65 -17.60 8.54
C VAL A 509 9.93 -17.28 9.87
N ALA A 510 10.36 -17.87 10.99
CA ALA A 510 9.70 -17.72 12.29
C ALA A 510 9.62 -16.27 12.82
N PRO A 511 10.65 -15.40 12.66
CA PRO A 511 10.55 -14.00 13.08
C PRO A 511 9.42 -13.24 12.37
N ILE A 512 9.25 -13.49 11.06
CA ILE A 512 8.22 -12.87 10.23
C ILE A 512 6.84 -13.38 10.67
N ILE A 513 6.67 -14.70 10.81
CA ILE A 513 5.41 -15.29 11.29
C ILE A 513 5.05 -14.74 12.67
N LYS A 514 6.00 -14.70 13.61
CA LYS A 514 5.74 -14.22 14.97
C LYS A 514 5.26 -12.76 14.97
N LYS A 515 5.94 -11.90 14.21
CA LYS A 515 5.56 -10.49 14.08
C LYS A 515 4.14 -10.34 13.49
N LEU A 516 3.81 -11.09 12.45
CA LEU A 516 2.49 -11.06 11.82
C LEU A 516 1.41 -11.65 12.72
N LYS A 517 1.71 -12.73 13.41
CA LYS A 517 0.80 -13.34 14.37
C LYS A 517 0.49 -12.39 15.53
N GLU A 518 1.48 -11.66 16.05
CA GLU A 518 1.25 -10.61 17.04
C GLU A 518 0.38 -9.47 16.50
N ILE A 519 0.54 -9.08 15.22
CA ILE A 519 -0.32 -8.07 14.58
C ILE A 519 -1.76 -8.57 14.48
N LEU A 520 -1.96 -9.77 13.93
CA LEU A 520 -3.28 -10.38 13.76
C LEU A 520 -3.95 -10.68 15.12
N GLU A 521 -3.22 -11.20 16.11
CA GLU A 521 -3.75 -11.45 17.45
C GLU A 521 -4.11 -10.15 18.17
N ASN A 522 -3.37 -9.05 17.97
CA ASN A 522 -3.74 -7.74 18.55
C ASN A 522 -4.99 -7.14 17.88
N GLU A 523 -5.24 -7.44 16.61
CA GLU A 523 -6.48 -7.06 15.92
C GLU A 523 -7.69 -7.90 16.37
N VAL A 524 -7.48 -9.21 16.60
CA VAL A 524 -8.55 -10.16 16.97
C VAL A 524 -8.84 -10.18 18.48
N SER A 525 -7.87 -9.92 19.35
CA SER A 525 -8.00 -10.12 20.81
C SER A 525 -8.74 -9.03 21.58
N VAL A 526 -9.12 -7.92 20.92
CA VAL A 526 -9.81 -6.83 21.59
C VAL A 526 -11.28 -6.81 21.17
N ASP A 527 -12.11 -7.71 21.72
CA ASP A 527 -13.58 -7.64 21.55
C ASP A 527 -14.13 -6.26 21.95
N PHE A 528 -13.46 -5.61 22.91
CA PHE A 528 -13.76 -4.26 23.37
C PHE A 528 -12.49 -3.47 23.72
N SER A 529 -12.26 -2.36 23.04
CA SER A 529 -11.19 -1.42 23.41
C SER A 529 -11.61 -0.64 24.66
N ARG A 530 -10.97 -0.93 25.80
CA ARG A 530 -11.28 -0.32 27.13
C ARG A 530 -10.55 1.01 27.31
N GLY A 531 -11.05 1.86 28.21
CA GLY A 531 -10.39 3.13 28.53
C GLY A 531 -10.62 4.20 27.46
N GLN A 532 -11.81 4.19 26.85
CA GLN A 532 -12.23 5.20 25.89
C GLN A 532 -13.12 6.23 26.58
N TYR A 533 -13.07 7.47 26.09
CA TYR A 533 -13.99 8.53 26.52
C TYR A 533 -15.43 8.27 26.04
N THR A 534 -15.60 7.43 25.01
CA THR A 534 -16.88 7.08 24.40
C THR A 534 -16.87 5.63 23.94
N GLY A 535 -17.97 4.90 24.08
CA GLY A 535 -18.05 3.49 23.66
C GLY A 535 -19.41 2.86 23.89
N THR A 536 -19.63 1.70 23.29
CA THR A 536 -20.91 0.96 23.30
C THR A 536 -21.27 0.34 24.65
N ARG A 537 -20.29 0.15 25.54
CA ARG A 537 -20.48 -0.44 26.86
C ARG A 537 -19.74 0.36 27.93
N PHE A 538 -20.46 0.76 28.97
CA PHE A 538 -19.87 1.40 30.15
C PHE A 538 -19.08 0.39 31.00
N ASP A 539 -17.84 0.74 31.34
CA ASP A 539 -16.93 -0.04 32.17
C ASP A 539 -16.80 0.61 33.56
N ALA A 540 -17.62 0.14 34.49
CA ALA A 540 -17.69 0.64 35.86
C ALA A 540 -16.36 0.50 36.62
N SER A 541 -15.48 -0.43 36.22
CA SER A 541 -14.20 -0.66 36.88
C SER A 541 -13.23 0.53 36.76
N ARG A 542 -13.41 1.38 35.73
CA ARG A 542 -12.54 2.54 35.51
C ARG A 542 -13.04 3.85 36.09
N VAL A 543 -14.26 3.88 36.62
CA VAL A 543 -14.84 5.06 37.27
C VAL A 543 -13.97 5.52 38.45
N ALA A 544 -13.32 4.57 39.13
CA ALA A 544 -12.43 4.84 40.26
C ALA A 544 -11.14 5.60 39.91
N TYR A 545 -10.74 5.65 38.62
CA TYR A 545 -9.52 6.36 38.21
C TYR A 545 -9.77 7.83 37.83
N GLU A 546 -11.02 8.30 37.83
CA GLU A 546 -11.43 9.70 37.57
C GLU A 546 -10.87 10.32 36.27
N ASP A 547 -10.37 9.50 35.35
CA ASP A 547 -9.71 9.90 34.09
C ASP A 547 -10.70 10.13 32.93
N PHE A 548 -12.01 10.06 33.22
CA PHE A 548 -13.13 10.14 32.28
C PHE A 548 -13.13 9.10 31.14
N ARG A 549 -12.26 8.08 31.21
CA ARG A 549 -12.12 7.00 30.23
C ARG A 549 -12.91 5.76 30.65
N THR A 550 -14.21 5.94 30.87
CA THR A 550 -15.08 4.94 31.49
C THR A 550 -15.83 4.06 30.50
N PHE A 551 -15.59 4.20 29.20
CA PHE A 551 -16.30 3.44 28.17
C PHE A 551 -15.39 2.43 27.46
N SER A 552 -16.04 1.39 26.93
CA SER A 552 -15.43 0.35 26.12
C SER A 552 -16.18 0.23 24.78
N LYS A 553 -15.44 0.22 23.67
CA LYS A 553 -16.00 0.23 22.30
C LYS A 553 -15.90 -1.18 21.72
N LYS A 554 -17.03 -1.75 21.30
CA LYS A 554 -17.08 -3.06 20.64
C LYS A 554 -16.40 -2.94 19.28
N ASN A 555 -15.41 -3.78 19.01
CA ASN A 555 -14.80 -3.83 17.69
C ASN A 555 -15.79 -4.53 16.72
N PRO A 556 -16.05 -3.98 15.51
CA PRO A 556 -16.98 -4.58 14.58
C PRO A 556 -16.54 -6.00 14.18
N PRO A 557 -17.47 -6.96 14.06
CA PRO A 557 -17.12 -8.33 13.70
C PRO A 557 -16.95 -8.47 12.19
N GLN A 558 -15.71 -8.45 11.70
CA GLN A 558 -15.25 -8.98 10.39
C GLN A 558 -13.71 -9.04 10.45
N GLU A 559 -12.98 -10.08 10.06
CA GLU A 559 -13.18 -11.50 9.69
C GLU A 559 -11.77 -12.11 9.85
N ALA A 560 -11.63 -13.36 10.29
CA ALA A 560 -10.34 -14.05 10.44
C ALA A 560 -9.51 -13.99 9.11
N PRO A 561 -8.17 -14.17 9.14
CA PRO A 561 -7.25 -13.61 8.15
C PRO A 561 -7.66 -13.89 6.70
N SER A 562 -7.57 -12.84 5.89
CA SER A 562 -8.38 -12.67 4.69
C SER A 562 -7.68 -13.18 3.41
N LEU A 563 -6.77 -14.17 3.52
CA LEU A 563 -5.88 -14.62 2.45
C LEU A 563 -5.99 -16.14 2.18
N ALA A 564 -6.28 -16.52 0.94
CA ALA A 564 -6.16 -17.89 0.44
C ALA A 564 -5.03 -18.03 -0.57
N ILE A 565 -4.23 -19.10 -0.46
CA ILE A 565 -2.99 -19.29 -1.22
C ILE A 565 -3.07 -20.57 -2.06
N GLY A 566 -2.84 -20.44 -3.37
CA GLY A 566 -2.59 -21.55 -4.29
C GLY A 566 -1.15 -21.52 -4.77
N LEU A 567 -0.40 -22.59 -4.54
CA LEU A 567 1.00 -22.70 -4.92
C LEU A 567 1.17 -23.74 -6.04
N ARG A 568 1.79 -23.32 -7.14
CA ARG A 568 2.25 -24.17 -8.23
C ARG A 568 3.76 -24.30 -8.17
N VAL A 569 4.25 -25.54 -8.28
CA VAL A 569 5.69 -25.85 -8.36
C VAL A 569 5.99 -26.59 -9.66
N ASP A 570 6.81 -26.00 -10.51
CA ASP A 570 7.28 -26.66 -11.72
C ASP A 570 8.18 -27.86 -11.35
N GLU A 571 7.85 -29.04 -11.86
CA GLU A 571 8.63 -30.27 -11.69
C GLU A 571 9.19 -30.78 -13.03
N SER A 572 9.43 -29.89 -13.99
CA SER A 572 10.10 -30.20 -15.25
C SER A 572 11.60 -30.52 -15.08
N GLY A 573 12.21 -31.04 -16.14
CA GLY A 573 13.60 -31.50 -16.15
C GLY A 573 14.64 -30.37 -16.05
N SER A 574 14.26 -29.11 -16.32
CA SER A 574 15.14 -27.95 -16.14
C SER A 574 15.49 -27.71 -14.67
N MET A 575 14.56 -28.06 -13.75
CA MET A 575 14.69 -27.87 -12.31
C MET A 575 15.81 -28.70 -11.65
N VAL A 576 16.46 -29.61 -12.39
CA VAL A 576 17.63 -30.39 -11.94
C VAL A 576 18.85 -29.50 -11.70
N ARG A 577 18.99 -28.40 -12.46
CA ARG A 577 20.21 -27.59 -12.45
C ARG A 577 20.35 -26.82 -11.15
N GLU A 578 21.60 -26.65 -10.68
CA GLU A 578 22.00 -25.68 -9.65
C GLU A 578 21.18 -25.70 -8.34
N GLY A 579 20.61 -26.85 -7.96
CA GLY A 579 19.82 -26.97 -6.73
C GLY A 579 18.47 -26.24 -6.76
N ARG A 580 17.97 -25.84 -7.93
CA ARG A 580 16.71 -25.09 -8.10
C ARG A 580 15.50 -25.81 -7.52
N LEU A 581 15.38 -27.12 -7.73
CA LEU A 581 14.32 -27.92 -7.09
C LEU A 581 14.44 -27.93 -5.57
N SER A 582 15.65 -28.00 -5.02
CA SER A 582 15.87 -27.94 -3.57
C SER A 582 15.46 -26.57 -3.02
N ALA A 583 15.77 -25.48 -3.74
CA ALA A 583 15.33 -24.13 -3.39
C ALA A 583 13.79 -24.00 -3.44
N ALA A 584 13.15 -24.54 -4.49
CA ALA A 584 11.69 -24.56 -4.62
C ALA A 584 11.02 -25.40 -3.50
N GLN A 585 11.61 -26.53 -3.11
CA GLN A 585 11.18 -27.32 -1.97
C GLN A 585 11.31 -26.52 -0.67
N LYS A 586 12.45 -25.85 -0.42
CA LYS A 586 12.65 -25.01 0.77
C LYS A 586 11.64 -23.86 0.82
N ALA A 587 11.41 -23.16 -0.28
CA ALA A 587 10.44 -22.06 -0.34
C ALA A 587 9.00 -22.55 -0.12
N THR A 588 8.64 -23.70 -0.72
CA THR A 588 7.34 -24.34 -0.50
C THR A 588 7.13 -24.74 0.97
N MET A 589 8.18 -25.24 1.63
CA MET A 589 8.17 -25.56 3.06
C MET A 589 8.02 -24.30 3.93
N GLY A 590 8.61 -23.18 3.52
CA GLY A 590 8.42 -21.86 4.15
C GLY A 590 6.95 -21.41 4.10
N VAL A 591 6.33 -21.46 2.92
CA VAL A 591 4.90 -21.13 2.71
C VAL A 591 3.99 -22.08 3.50
N LEU A 592 4.34 -23.36 3.58
CA LEU A 592 3.61 -24.35 4.39
C LEU A 592 3.64 -23.99 5.88
N SER A 593 4.81 -23.62 6.41
CA SER A 593 4.95 -23.20 7.83
C SER A 593 4.18 -21.92 8.10
N PHE A 594 4.30 -20.93 7.21
CA PHE A 594 3.56 -19.66 7.27
C PHE A 594 2.06 -19.88 7.31
N SER A 595 1.52 -20.65 6.36
CA SER A 595 0.08 -20.90 6.25
C SER A 595 -0.45 -21.71 7.42
N LYS A 596 0.34 -22.67 7.94
CA LYS A 596 -0.04 -23.48 9.11
C LYS A 596 -0.08 -22.66 10.40
N GLU A 597 0.88 -21.79 10.63
CA GLU A 597 0.98 -21.03 11.88
C GLU A 597 -0.02 -19.85 11.97
N LEU A 598 -0.45 -19.35 10.80
CA LEU A 598 -1.45 -18.27 10.64
C LEU A 598 -2.86 -18.78 10.29
N ASP A 599 -3.07 -20.09 10.22
CA ASP A 599 -4.36 -20.75 9.90
C ASP A 599 -4.98 -20.30 8.55
N LEU A 600 -4.14 -20.24 7.50
CA LEU A 600 -4.54 -19.82 6.16
C LEU A 600 -4.91 -21.01 5.27
N PRO A 601 -5.95 -20.89 4.41
CA PRO A 601 -6.23 -21.87 3.36
C PRO A 601 -5.08 -21.98 2.35
N LEU A 602 -4.47 -23.16 2.26
CA LEU A 602 -3.35 -23.45 1.35
C LEU A 602 -3.62 -24.68 0.47
N MET A 603 -3.33 -24.55 -0.82
CA MET A 603 -3.32 -25.62 -1.81
C MET A 603 -1.97 -25.65 -2.54
N ILE A 604 -1.38 -26.83 -2.77
CA ILE A 604 -0.06 -27.00 -3.39
C ILE A 604 -0.09 -28.09 -4.45
N TYR A 605 0.15 -27.72 -5.71
CA TYR A 605 0.29 -28.62 -6.86
C TYR A 605 1.69 -28.53 -7.45
N GLY A 606 2.24 -29.68 -7.82
CA GLY A 606 3.37 -29.74 -8.74
C GLY A 606 2.96 -30.31 -10.10
N ASP A 607 3.64 -29.92 -11.17
CA ASP A 607 3.25 -30.31 -12.52
C ASP A 607 4.42 -30.65 -13.44
N THR A 608 4.10 -31.51 -14.40
CA THR A 608 4.99 -31.93 -15.47
C THR A 608 4.16 -32.39 -16.67
N ALA A 609 4.79 -32.54 -17.83
CA ALA A 609 4.17 -32.93 -19.08
C ALA A 609 4.94 -34.03 -19.80
N ASP A 610 4.24 -34.73 -20.70
CA ASP A 610 4.76 -35.73 -21.64
C ASP A 610 5.29 -37.06 -21.05
N LEU A 611 4.86 -37.47 -19.86
CA LEU A 611 5.27 -38.75 -19.24
C LEU A 611 5.00 -39.98 -20.12
N SER A 612 3.89 -39.97 -20.88
CA SER A 612 3.59 -41.01 -21.86
C SER A 612 2.71 -40.49 -22.99
N SER A 613 2.56 -41.28 -24.08
CA SER A 613 1.67 -40.94 -25.20
C SER A 613 0.19 -40.77 -24.81
N ARG A 614 -0.22 -41.30 -23.65
CA ARG A 614 -1.58 -41.19 -23.09
C ARG A 614 -1.69 -40.17 -21.96
N GLU A 615 -0.57 -39.78 -21.34
CA GLU A 615 -0.50 -38.87 -20.20
C GLU A 615 0.39 -37.69 -20.58
N LYS A 616 -0.20 -36.70 -21.27
CA LYS A 616 0.56 -35.52 -21.74
C LYS A 616 0.67 -34.44 -20.68
N THR A 617 -0.16 -34.47 -19.63
CA THR A 617 -0.07 -33.57 -18.48
C THR A 617 -0.33 -34.34 -17.19
N SER A 618 0.63 -34.29 -16.27
CA SER A 618 0.59 -34.93 -14.96
C SER A 618 0.66 -33.87 -13.87
N ILE A 619 -0.30 -33.90 -12.95
CA ILE A 619 -0.33 -32.99 -11.79
C ILE A 619 -0.22 -33.82 -10.52
N TYR A 620 0.67 -33.41 -9.63
CA TYR A 620 0.87 -34.00 -8.31
C TYR A 620 0.22 -33.09 -7.26
N SER A 621 -0.90 -33.55 -6.69
CA SER A 621 -1.60 -32.86 -5.60
C SER A 621 -0.95 -33.22 -4.27
N TYR A 622 -0.13 -32.29 -3.76
CA TYR A 622 0.56 -32.40 -2.48
C TYR A 622 -0.35 -32.00 -1.31
N LYS A 623 -1.15 -30.94 -1.49
CA LYS A 623 -2.13 -30.46 -0.52
C LYS A 623 -3.33 -29.83 -1.21
N GLU A 624 -4.54 -30.21 -0.79
CA GLU A 624 -5.81 -29.54 -1.09
C GLU A 624 -6.23 -28.65 0.10
N PHE A 625 -7.15 -27.70 -0.13
CA PHE A 625 -7.67 -26.84 0.96
C PHE A 625 -8.27 -27.65 2.12
N SER A 626 -8.92 -28.78 1.82
CA SER A 626 -9.54 -29.66 2.81
C SER A 626 -8.58 -30.64 3.50
N ASP A 627 -7.31 -30.70 3.11
CA ASP A 627 -6.34 -31.64 3.67
C ASP A 627 -5.65 -31.08 4.93
N ASP A 628 -5.40 -31.97 5.89
CA ASP A 628 -4.59 -31.69 7.08
C ASP A 628 -3.09 -31.55 6.76
N TYR A 629 -2.37 -30.80 7.60
CA TYR A 629 -0.95 -30.51 7.42
C TYR A 629 0.01 -31.66 7.83
N GLN A 630 -0.45 -32.71 8.50
CA GLN A 630 0.42 -33.71 9.14
C GLN A 630 1.34 -34.46 8.16
N ASN A 631 0.82 -34.86 7.01
CA ASN A 631 1.56 -35.67 6.03
C ASN A 631 2.11 -34.86 4.84
N VAL A 632 1.79 -33.57 4.77
CA VAL A 632 2.19 -32.70 3.64
C VAL A 632 3.71 -32.53 3.55
N PRO A 633 4.46 -32.26 4.65
CA PRO A 633 5.91 -32.14 4.60
C PRO A 633 6.60 -33.33 3.93
N GLY A 634 6.22 -34.56 4.32
CA GLY A 634 6.78 -35.78 3.72
C GLY A 634 6.34 -35.99 2.27
N LYS A 635 5.15 -35.52 1.87
CA LYS A 635 4.72 -35.56 0.47
C LYS A 635 5.56 -34.61 -0.39
N LEU A 636 5.89 -33.42 0.10
CA LEU A 636 6.70 -32.43 -0.62
C LEU A 636 8.12 -32.95 -0.94
N MET A 637 8.70 -33.82 -0.10
CA MET A 637 9.99 -34.46 -0.38
C MET A 637 9.95 -35.44 -1.56
N THR A 638 8.75 -35.84 -2.00
CA THR A 638 8.60 -36.70 -3.19
C THR A 638 8.62 -35.91 -4.51
N MET A 639 8.73 -34.57 -4.46
CA MET A 639 8.94 -33.73 -5.64
C MET A 639 10.22 -34.13 -6.37
N LYS A 640 10.12 -34.36 -7.68
CA LYS A 640 11.24 -34.79 -8.51
C LYS A 640 11.16 -34.14 -9.87
N PRO A 641 12.30 -33.72 -10.45
CA PRO A 641 12.31 -33.16 -11.78
C PRO A 641 12.06 -34.29 -12.78
N ARG A 642 11.18 -34.04 -13.76
CA ARG A 642 10.76 -35.03 -14.75
C ARG A 642 11.02 -34.51 -16.15
N GLN A 643 9.98 -34.33 -16.97
CA GLN A 643 10.13 -34.02 -18.39
C GLN A 643 9.78 -32.56 -18.67
N ASN A 644 8.68 -32.33 -19.36
CA ASN A 644 8.25 -31.05 -19.90
C ASN A 644 7.29 -30.34 -18.93
N ASN A 645 6.82 -29.14 -19.24
CA ASN A 645 5.79 -28.41 -18.48
C ASN A 645 4.67 -27.88 -19.38
N ARG A 646 3.44 -27.90 -18.86
CA ARG A 646 2.25 -27.33 -19.53
C ARG A 646 1.47 -26.49 -18.53
N ASP A 647 1.90 -25.25 -18.41
CA ASP A 647 1.58 -24.32 -17.33
C ASP A 647 0.11 -23.88 -17.29
N GLY A 648 -0.56 -23.72 -18.44
CA GLY A 648 -1.94 -23.25 -18.48
C GLY A 648 -2.93 -24.16 -17.75
N VAL A 649 -2.67 -25.47 -17.74
CA VAL A 649 -3.52 -26.49 -17.10
C VAL A 649 -3.50 -26.43 -15.56
N PRO A 650 -2.35 -26.52 -14.87
CA PRO A 650 -2.29 -26.39 -13.40
C PRO A 650 -2.69 -25.00 -12.93
N LEU A 651 -2.37 -23.93 -13.66
CA LEU A 651 -2.80 -22.57 -13.32
C LEU A 651 -4.32 -22.45 -13.32
N ARG A 652 -5.01 -22.98 -14.35
CA ARG A 652 -6.48 -22.96 -14.42
C ARG A 652 -7.11 -23.79 -13.29
N LEU A 653 -6.54 -24.94 -12.93
CA LEU A 653 -7.05 -25.76 -11.83
C LEU A 653 -6.94 -25.08 -10.47
N LEU A 654 -5.78 -24.49 -10.16
CA LEU A 654 -5.55 -23.77 -8.91
C LEU A 654 -6.44 -22.52 -8.83
N ALA A 655 -6.54 -21.75 -9.93
CA ALA A 655 -7.36 -20.55 -9.97
C ALA A 655 -8.85 -20.86 -9.77
N GLU A 656 -9.37 -21.92 -10.41
CA GLU A 656 -10.76 -22.39 -10.26
C GLU A 656 -11.08 -22.92 -8.85
N ALA A 657 -10.07 -23.42 -8.13
CA ALA A 657 -10.22 -23.81 -6.73
C ALA A 657 -10.23 -22.57 -5.82
N LEU A 658 -9.31 -21.62 -6.05
CA LEU A 658 -9.22 -20.36 -5.29
C LEU A 658 -10.46 -19.49 -5.41
N THR A 659 -11.11 -19.43 -6.57
CA THR A 659 -12.35 -18.62 -6.73
C THR A 659 -13.47 -19.07 -5.80
N LYS A 660 -13.50 -20.35 -5.41
CA LYS A 660 -14.51 -20.93 -4.51
C LYS A 660 -14.22 -20.71 -3.03
N GLU A 661 -13.02 -20.26 -2.68
CA GLU A 661 -12.68 -19.94 -1.30
C GLU A 661 -13.34 -18.64 -0.83
N ALA A 662 -13.69 -18.59 0.45
CA ALA A 662 -14.36 -17.45 1.09
C ALA A 662 -13.41 -16.30 1.44
N ALA A 663 -12.09 -16.49 1.29
CA ALA A 663 -11.08 -15.47 1.58
C ALA A 663 -11.24 -14.23 0.69
N THR A 664 -10.93 -13.04 1.23
CA THR A 664 -11.09 -11.76 0.51
C THR A 664 -10.00 -11.56 -0.54
N THR A 665 -8.77 -11.97 -0.23
CA THR A 665 -7.59 -11.89 -1.07
C THR A 665 -7.21 -13.31 -1.48
N LYS A 666 -7.08 -13.54 -2.78
CA LYS A 666 -6.80 -14.87 -3.36
C LYS A 666 -5.53 -14.76 -4.17
N VAL A 667 -4.47 -15.43 -3.73
CA VAL A 667 -3.15 -15.37 -4.37
C VAL A 667 -2.79 -16.73 -4.95
N LEU A 668 -2.44 -16.75 -6.23
CA LEU A 668 -1.85 -17.89 -6.92
C LEU A 668 -0.39 -17.58 -7.23
N LEU A 669 0.51 -18.36 -6.65
CA LEU A 669 1.95 -18.22 -6.82
C LEU A 669 2.50 -19.40 -7.65
N SER A 670 3.26 -19.10 -8.70
CA SER A 670 3.88 -20.09 -9.58
C SER A 670 5.40 -20.04 -9.48
N ILE A 671 6.02 -21.11 -9.00
CA ILE A 671 7.48 -21.28 -8.98
C ILE A 671 7.89 -22.03 -10.24
N SER A 672 8.70 -21.42 -11.11
CA SER A 672 9.18 -22.03 -12.35
C SER A 672 10.56 -21.52 -12.74
N ASP A 673 11.33 -22.32 -13.49
CA ASP A 673 12.69 -22.00 -13.90
C ASP A 673 12.87 -21.75 -15.41
N GLY A 674 11.80 -21.77 -16.20
CA GLY A 674 11.94 -21.57 -17.64
C GLY A 674 10.64 -21.55 -18.46
N GLN A 675 10.82 -21.62 -19.79
CA GLN A 675 9.73 -21.45 -20.75
C GLN A 675 8.79 -22.66 -20.79
N PRO A 676 7.47 -22.43 -20.97
CA PRO A 676 6.50 -23.50 -21.15
C PRO A 676 6.81 -24.32 -22.41
N LYS A 677 7.04 -25.62 -22.25
CA LYS A 677 7.39 -26.53 -23.34
C LYS A 677 6.74 -27.89 -23.14
N ALA A 678 5.78 -28.25 -24.00
CA ALA A 678 5.20 -29.58 -24.07
C ALA A 678 4.83 -30.01 -25.50
N LEU A 679 4.84 -31.32 -25.76
CA LEU A 679 4.55 -31.90 -27.07
C LEU A 679 3.04 -32.02 -27.35
N PRO A 680 2.61 -31.94 -28.62
CA PRO A 680 3.42 -31.78 -29.83
C PRO A 680 3.71 -30.33 -30.23
N ASP A 681 2.93 -29.35 -29.76
CA ASP A 681 2.96 -27.96 -30.25
C ASP A 681 2.77 -26.89 -29.17
N TYR A 682 2.94 -27.21 -27.89
CA TYR A 682 2.82 -26.27 -26.78
C TYR A 682 4.17 -25.61 -26.48
N THR A 683 4.55 -24.63 -27.31
CA THR A 683 5.78 -23.83 -27.16
C THR A 683 5.57 -22.41 -27.69
N GLY A 684 6.41 -21.46 -27.25
CA GLY A 684 6.44 -20.09 -27.78
C GLY A 684 5.09 -19.36 -27.66
N LYS A 685 4.59 -18.82 -28.78
CA LYS A 685 3.38 -17.98 -28.81
C LYS A 685 2.12 -18.69 -28.29
N LYS A 686 1.93 -19.98 -28.66
CA LYS A 686 0.72 -20.74 -28.26
C LYS A 686 0.64 -20.95 -26.75
N ALA A 687 1.77 -21.26 -26.12
CA ALA A 687 1.84 -21.47 -24.67
C ALA A 687 1.69 -20.15 -23.91
N ARG A 688 2.28 -19.07 -24.42
CA ARG A 688 2.13 -17.73 -23.85
C ARG A 688 0.68 -17.23 -23.89
N GLU A 689 0.02 -17.34 -25.04
CA GLU A 689 -1.38 -16.93 -25.20
C GLU A 689 -2.31 -17.71 -24.25
N ASP A 690 -2.07 -19.01 -24.07
CA ASP A 690 -2.84 -19.84 -23.14
C ASP A 690 -2.68 -19.39 -21.68
N ILE A 691 -1.44 -19.18 -21.21
CA ILE A 691 -1.18 -18.70 -19.85
C ILE A 691 -1.78 -17.31 -19.63
N GLN A 692 -1.59 -16.39 -20.59
CA GLN A 692 -2.13 -15.03 -20.51
C GLN A 692 -3.66 -15.02 -20.52
N GLN A 693 -4.30 -15.92 -21.28
CA GLN A 693 -5.74 -16.07 -21.27
C GLN A 693 -6.24 -16.57 -19.92
N VAL A 694 -5.59 -17.59 -19.33
CA VAL A 694 -5.94 -18.09 -17.99
C VAL A 694 -5.81 -16.99 -16.93
N ILE A 695 -4.72 -16.22 -16.97
CA ILE A 695 -4.53 -15.08 -16.05
C ILE A 695 -5.69 -14.08 -16.22
N ALA A 696 -5.98 -13.66 -17.44
CA ALA A 696 -7.03 -12.67 -17.70
C ALA A 696 -8.45 -13.15 -17.30
N ASP A 697 -8.75 -14.44 -17.49
CA ASP A 697 -10.05 -15.04 -17.16
C ASP A 697 -10.33 -15.02 -15.64
N TYR A 698 -9.30 -15.28 -14.83
CA TYR A 698 -9.42 -15.43 -13.37
C TYR A 698 -9.02 -14.18 -12.59
N GLU A 699 -8.23 -13.27 -13.17
CA GLU A 699 -7.94 -11.96 -12.59
C GLU A 699 -9.21 -11.11 -12.46
N ARG A 700 -10.11 -11.16 -13.45
CA ARG A 700 -11.45 -10.54 -13.36
C ARG A 700 -12.34 -11.14 -12.27
N GLN A 701 -12.02 -12.33 -11.80
CA GLN A 701 -12.72 -13.02 -10.71
C GLN A 701 -12.04 -12.81 -9.35
N GLY A 702 -11.02 -11.94 -9.28
CA GLY A 702 -10.36 -11.54 -8.04
C GLY A 702 -9.18 -12.43 -7.62
N VAL A 703 -8.60 -13.24 -8.53
CA VAL A 703 -7.38 -14.02 -8.26
C VAL A 703 -6.14 -13.25 -8.70
N ILE A 704 -5.21 -13.04 -7.78
CA ILE A 704 -3.92 -12.38 -8.02
C ILE A 704 -2.89 -13.44 -8.43
N PHE A 705 -2.25 -13.28 -9.58
CA PHE A 705 -1.22 -14.19 -10.06
C PHE A 705 0.19 -13.63 -9.82
N LEU A 706 1.07 -14.44 -9.25
CA LEU A 706 2.48 -14.12 -8.99
C LEU A 706 3.36 -15.22 -9.57
N ALA A 707 4.46 -14.86 -10.21
CA ALA A 707 5.47 -15.79 -10.70
C ALA A 707 6.80 -15.57 -9.96
N ALA A 708 7.35 -16.65 -9.41
CA ALA A 708 8.67 -16.71 -8.81
C ALA A 708 9.59 -17.44 -9.79
N ALA A 709 10.48 -16.68 -10.45
CA ALA A 709 11.39 -17.25 -11.43
C ALA A 709 12.72 -17.64 -10.80
N ILE A 710 13.19 -18.83 -11.15
CA ILE A 710 14.45 -19.38 -10.66
C ILE A 710 15.40 -19.60 -11.84
N GLY A 711 16.57 -18.95 -11.86
CA GLY A 711 17.58 -19.15 -12.91
C GLY A 711 17.55 -18.07 -14.00
N GLU A 712 18.04 -18.41 -15.21
CA GLU A 712 18.43 -17.43 -16.25
C GLU A 712 17.29 -17.00 -17.20
N ASP A 713 16.18 -17.73 -17.26
CA ASP A 713 15.06 -17.49 -18.21
C ASP A 713 14.04 -16.43 -17.71
N GLN A 714 14.50 -15.49 -16.89
CA GLN A 714 13.70 -14.49 -16.18
C GLN A 714 12.92 -13.57 -17.12
N GLU A 715 13.55 -13.12 -18.20
CA GLU A 715 12.95 -12.18 -19.16
C GLU A 715 11.71 -12.78 -19.83
N ILE A 716 11.71 -14.09 -20.11
CA ILE A 716 10.57 -14.75 -20.76
C ILE A 716 9.41 -14.92 -19.79
N ILE A 717 9.68 -15.32 -18.54
CA ILE A 717 8.64 -15.44 -17.51
C ILE A 717 8.03 -14.06 -17.21
N ARG A 718 8.87 -13.01 -17.18
CA ARG A 718 8.45 -11.61 -17.07
C ARG A 718 7.54 -11.18 -18.22
N GLU A 719 7.81 -11.63 -19.46
CA GLU A 719 6.98 -11.32 -20.63
C GLU A 719 5.62 -12.04 -20.62
N ILE A 720 5.54 -13.22 -19.99
CA ILE A 720 4.33 -14.05 -19.91
C ILE A 720 3.39 -13.52 -18.81
N TYR A 721 3.91 -13.32 -17.60
CA TYR A 721 3.12 -12.88 -16.44
C TYR A 721 2.96 -11.35 -16.37
N GLY A 722 3.86 -10.58 -16.97
CA GLY A 722 3.86 -9.11 -16.98
C GLY A 722 4.77 -8.50 -15.91
N GLU A 723 5.22 -7.26 -16.15
CA GLU A 723 6.29 -6.60 -15.38
C GLU A 723 6.02 -6.43 -13.87
N HIS A 724 4.75 -6.40 -13.45
CA HIS A 724 4.35 -6.14 -12.07
C HIS A 724 4.03 -7.40 -11.25
N ARG A 725 4.15 -8.60 -11.85
CA ARG A 725 3.69 -9.88 -11.26
C ARG A 725 4.82 -10.90 -11.10
N PHE A 726 6.06 -10.41 -11.08
CA PHE A 726 7.28 -11.22 -11.13
C PHE A 726 8.15 -10.98 -9.90
N LEU A 727 8.63 -12.07 -9.28
CA LEU A 727 9.66 -12.07 -8.26
C LEU A 727 10.94 -12.67 -8.85
N ASP A 728 11.98 -11.84 -8.95
CA ASP A 728 13.32 -12.27 -9.34
C ASP A 728 14.01 -12.89 -8.12
N ILE A 729 14.29 -14.19 -8.18
CA ILE A 729 15.05 -14.88 -7.14
C ILE A 729 16.42 -15.22 -7.72
N SER A 730 17.33 -14.26 -7.55
CA SER A 730 18.74 -14.43 -7.86
C SER A 730 19.49 -15.18 -6.75
N ASP A 731 19.04 -15.09 -5.48
CA ASP A 731 19.63 -15.79 -4.34
C ASP A 731 18.73 -16.91 -3.81
N LEU A 732 19.13 -18.16 -4.09
CA LEU A 732 18.42 -19.36 -3.66
C LEU A 732 18.42 -19.57 -2.13
N GLN A 733 19.33 -18.91 -1.39
CA GLN A 733 19.42 -19.07 0.07
C GLN A 733 18.34 -18.28 0.82
N HIS A 734 18.00 -17.08 0.35
CA HIS A 734 16.99 -16.20 0.96
C HIS A 734 15.59 -16.38 0.37
N PHE A 735 15.45 -17.22 -0.66
CA PHE A 735 14.19 -17.46 -1.35
C PHE A 735 12.99 -17.76 -0.42
N PRO A 736 13.09 -18.63 0.61
CA PRO A 736 11.97 -18.88 1.51
C PRO A 736 11.52 -17.63 2.29
N GLU A 737 12.47 -16.78 2.68
CA GLU A 737 12.20 -15.54 3.41
C GLU A 737 11.51 -14.50 2.51
N GLU A 738 12.03 -14.28 1.31
CA GLU A 738 11.45 -13.36 0.33
C GLU A 738 10.03 -13.75 -0.06
N LEU A 739 9.79 -15.05 -0.24
CA LEU A 739 8.47 -15.56 -0.62
C LEU A 739 7.43 -15.36 0.49
N VAL A 740 7.83 -15.59 1.75
CA VAL A 740 6.95 -15.34 2.90
C VAL A 740 6.71 -13.85 3.10
N ASN A 741 7.74 -13.01 2.95
CA ASN A 741 7.58 -11.56 2.98
C ASN A 741 6.66 -11.04 1.87
N LEU A 742 6.71 -11.63 0.68
CA LEU A 742 5.80 -11.31 -0.42
C LEU A 742 4.36 -11.64 -0.06
N LEU A 743 4.09 -12.85 0.46
CA LEU A 743 2.76 -13.27 0.88
C LEU A 743 2.24 -12.43 2.06
N ALA A 744 3.12 -12.04 2.98
CA ALA A 744 2.79 -11.17 4.10
C ALA A 744 2.24 -9.80 3.67
N ARG A 745 2.65 -9.27 2.50
CA ARG A 745 2.12 -8.00 1.95
C ARG A 745 0.66 -8.10 1.49
N TYR A 746 0.15 -9.31 1.29
CA TYR A 746 -1.24 -9.58 0.89
C TYR A 746 -2.11 -10.00 2.07
N LEU A 747 -1.54 -9.99 3.27
CA LEU A 747 -2.20 -10.23 4.53
C LEU A 747 -2.52 -8.84 5.12
N ASP A 748 -3.60 -8.23 4.61
CA ASP A 748 -4.12 -6.93 5.04
C ASP A 748 -4.78 -7.00 6.41
#